data_AF-A0A6P5T6T3-F1
#
_entry.id   AF-A0A6P5T6T3-F1
#
_cell.length_a   1.000
_cell.length_b   1.000
_cell.length_c   1.000
_cell.angle_alpha   90.00
_cell.angle_beta   90.00
_cell.angle_gamma   90.00
#
_symmetry.space_group_name_H-M   'P 1'
#
loop_
_entity.id
_entity.type
_entity.pdbx_description
1 polymer ?
#
loop_
_entity_poly.entity_id
_entity_poly.type
_entity_poly.pdbx_seq_one_letter_code
_entity_poly.pdbx_strand_id
1 'polypeptide(L)'
;MDKKAKQLKIIVVALASLTALSVFFLARERRRRKQKCPQSRCYLQADHIKPQCGFKRVLAENTYSPFKHLNLLNDPQEDKTWNSHPYEAEVTALMESPRLELQCITMKNVDLKKLSESYVWVETESQLKELVEVLSKEKVFGVDTEQHSLRSFLGFTALVQISTEKEDYLVDTIALRDCMSLLRPVFADASICKVFHGADSDVLWLQRDFHIYVVNLFDTAKACEVLSKPQKSLAYLLESYCGVVTNKLLQREDWRQRPLSTEMVQYARTDAHYLLYIAHCLIAELEILDNGTPSFLCHSRRSNLMCLQLYTKEIEASPGESAASSIFSRHLNGRRGISSVSCEIQGAVSKLCAWRDLMARVHDESLRYVISDQAIVALADKAPTTPTDILATIAQADSNVDSSLSSGLSSPSPVVCSHLDDLYHLLQNKIGNADDFFPLILQNCLGTNGSCPLSIFNYALLIKCNLKMTQVSRQNGVRNSKKVARKSSRQLFVQKFSCKAPVYHNCRIYADDGRLLCYCDRRKLEWYLRRDLAKLVDENPPAIMLLFEPKGRPEDEGNDFYIQSKKNICVGCGERNHYLRYRIIPSCYRMHFPEHMKSHRSHDIVLVCVDCHEIAHASAEKYKKQIAAEYGIPLFVRKVVVSEQAQAISESSVPATSFEEEGVSPLQLRTAAVALLRHGPRMPSTRRDELTEVHERIFSS
;
A
#
# COMPACT_ATOMS: atom_id res chain seq x y z
N MET A 1 23.78 50.47 51.49
CA MET A 1 22.67 49.48 51.51
C MET A 1 22.41 48.79 50.17
N ASP A 2 22.83 49.36 49.03
CA ASP A 2 22.37 48.91 47.70
C ASP A 2 23.10 47.67 47.13
N LYS A 3 24.36 47.42 47.51
CA LYS A 3 25.12 46.22 47.08
C LYS A 3 24.59 44.92 47.69
N LYS A 4 24.20 44.92 48.97
CA LYS A 4 23.67 43.71 49.65
C LYS A 4 22.31 43.30 49.08
N ALA A 5 21.46 44.26 48.71
CA ALA A 5 20.17 43.98 48.10
C ALA A 5 20.29 43.36 46.70
N LYS A 6 21.25 43.81 45.88
CA LYS A 6 21.56 43.17 44.58
C LYS A 6 22.10 41.76 44.73
N GLN A 7 23.00 41.53 45.68
CA GLN A 7 23.56 40.20 45.94
C GLN A 7 22.48 39.21 46.40
N LEU A 8 21.58 39.66 47.27
CA LEU A 8 20.47 38.84 47.76
C LEU A 8 19.49 38.48 46.62
N LYS A 9 19.19 39.43 45.72
CA LYS A 9 18.35 39.15 44.53
C LYS A 9 18.99 38.12 43.60
N ILE A 10 20.31 38.20 43.37
CA ILE A 10 21.03 37.23 42.52
C ILE A 10 20.99 35.83 43.15
N ILE A 11 21.20 35.74 44.48
CA ILE A 11 21.13 34.47 45.21
C ILE A 11 19.73 33.87 45.16
N VAL A 12 18.69 34.68 45.34
CA VAL A 12 17.28 34.23 45.27
C VAL A 12 16.92 33.75 43.87
N VAL A 13 17.37 34.44 42.81
CA VAL A 13 17.15 34.00 41.42
C VAL A 13 17.92 32.71 41.12
N ALA A 14 19.15 32.57 41.61
CA ALA A 14 19.95 31.35 41.44
C ALA A 14 19.31 30.15 42.16
N LEU A 15 18.84 30.34 43.40
CA LEU A 15 18.13 29.31 44.16
C LEU A 15 16.81 28.92 43.49
N ALA A 16 16.03 29.89 43.02
CA ALA A 16 14.79 29.63 42.28
C ALA A 16 15.06 28.83 40.99
N SER A 17 16.13 29.16 40.27
CA SER A 17 16.56 28.47 39.04
C SER A 17 16.99 27.04 39.31
N LEU A 18 17.75 26.80 40.39
CA LEU A 18 18.15 25.46 40.83
C LEU A 18 16.96 24.61 41.28
N THR A 19 15.98 25.20 41.98
CA THR A 19 14.73 24.50 42.35
C THR A 19 13.86 24.20 41.13
N ALA A 20 13.80 25.09 40.14
CA ALA A 20 13.06 24.85 38.90
C ALA A 20 13.71 23.72 38.07
N LEU A 21 15.05 23.69 38.01
CA LEU A 21 15.82 22.62 37.37
C LEU A 21 15.63 21.28 38.08
N SER A 22 15.67 21.23 39.41
CA SER A 22 15.48 19.98 40.17
C SER A 22 14.05 19.44 40.01
N VAL A 23 13.04 20.32 40.02
CA VAL A 23 11.64 19.95 39.74
C VAL A 23 11.47 19.48 38.29
N PHE A 24 12.16 20.10 37.33
CA PHE A 24 12.16 19.66 35.92
C PHE A 24 12.82 18.29 35.74
N PHE A 25 13.95 18.03 36.40
CA PHE A 25 14.62 16.72 36.39
C PHE A 25 13.78 15.64 37.08
N LEU A 26 13.18 15.94 38.24
CA LEU A 26 12.28 15.01 38.94
C LEU A 26 10.98 14.77 38.16
N ALA A 27 10.44 15.77 37.46
CA ALA A 27 9.29 15.61 36.57
C ALA A 27 9.65 14.80 35.32
N ARG A 28 10.86 14.96 34.78
CA ARG A 28 11.41 14.17 33.66
C ARG A 28 11.69 12.73 34.08
N GLU A 29 12.20 12.49 35.29
CA GLU A 29 12.36 11.16 35.87
C GLU A 29 11.01 10.50 36.19
N ARG A 30 10.04 11.25 36.72
CA ARG A 30 8.66 10.75 36.92
C ARG A 30 7.96 10.45 35.59
N ARG A 31 8.21 11.23 34.52
CA ARG A 31 7.73 10.91 33.17
C ARG A 31 8.43 9.67 32.60
N ARG A 32 9.74 9.50 32.79
CA ARG A 32 10.48 8.27 32.43
C ARG A 32 10.01 7.05 33.22
N ARG A 33 9.70 7.20 34.51
CA ARG A 33 9.17 6.10 35.35
C ARG A 33 7.69 5.79 35.06
N LYS A 34 6.87 6.78 34.70
CA LYS A 34 5.49 6.56 34.20
C LYS A 34 5.43 6.05 32.75
N GLN A 35 6.55 6.07 32.03
CA GLN A 35 6.73 5.38 30.73
C GLN A 35 7.24 3.94 30.87
N LYS A 36 7.35 3.39 32.09
CA LYS A 36 7.30 1.94 32.27
C LYS A 36 5.83 1.49 32.24
N CYS A 37 5.25 1.55 31.04
CA CYS A 37 4.15 0.67 30.67
C CYS A 37 4.65 -0.79 30.87
N PRO A 38 3.80 -1.77 31.22
CA PRO A 38 4.24 -3.15 31.28
C PRO A 38 4.91 -3.50 29.95
N GLN A 39 6.06 -4.19 30.01
CA GLN A 39 6.78 -4.69 28.83
C GLN A 39 5.78 -5.31 27.85
N SER A 40 5.40 -4.56 26.83
CA SER A 40 4.68 -5.13 25.70
C SER A 40 5.67 -6.06 25.02
N ARG A 41 5.32 -7.34 24.88
CA ARG A 41 6.06 -8.40 24.16
C ARG A 41 6.29 -8.10 22.67
N CYS A 42 6.24 -6.85 22.24
CA CYS A 42 6.29 -6.47 20.84
C CYS A 42 7.73 -6.11 20.45
N TYR A 43 8.40 -7.05 19.78
CA TYR A 43 9.73 -6.99 19.17
C TYR A 43 9.97 -5.78 18.23
N LEU A 44 8.94 -5.01 17.87
CA LEU A 44 9.03 -3.90 16.92
C LEU A 44 9.71 -2.63 17.44
N GLN A 45 10.06 -2.56 18.72
CA GLN A 45 10.66 -1.35 19.32
C GLN A 45 12.19 -1.38 19.43
N ALA A 46 12.85 -2.52 19.20
CA ALA A 46 14.25 -2.72 19.57
C ALA A 46 15.28 -2.45 18.46
N ASP A 47 14.93 -2.61 17.18
CA ASP A 47 15.87 -2.43 16.06
C ASP A 47 15.44 -1.27 15.16
N HIS A 48 16.42 -0.59 14.56
CA HIS A 48 16.29 0.47 13.55
C HIS A 48 15.02 0.30 12.69
N ILE A 49 14.19 1.35 12.62
CA ILE A 49 12.90 1.34 11.92
C ILE A 49 13.09 0.75 10.52
N LYS A 50 12.50 -0.43 10.28
CA LYS A 50 12.53 -1.10 8.98
C LYS A 50 11.99 -0.15 7.90
N PRO A 51 12.66 0.02 6.75
CA PRO A 51 12.18 0.90 5.69
C PRO A 51 10.75 0.54 5.24
N GLN A 52 10.40 -0.75 5.30
CA GLN A 52 9.08 -1.28 4.98
C GLN A 52 7.93 -0.66 5.81
N CYS A 53 8.22 -0.12 7.00
CA CYS A 53 7.22 0.56 7.82
C CYS A 53 6.77 1.91 7.22
N GLY A 54 7.57 2.50 6.32
CA GLY A 54 7.25 3.75 5.62
C GLY A 54 6.48 3.58 4.33
N PHE A 55 6.40 2.37 3.76
CA PHE A 55 5.77 2.13 2.46
C PHE A 55 4.25 2.24 2.55
N LYS A 56 3.63 3.06 1.69
CA LYS A 56 2.17 3.23 1.65
C LYS A 56 1.52 2.19 0.74
N ARG A 57 2.23 1.76 -0.31
CA ARG A 57 1.78 0.79 -1.30
C ARG A 57 2.69 -0.43 -1.29
N VAL A 58 2.06 -1.61 -1.23
CA VAL A 58 2.73 -2.90 -1.34
C VAL A 58 2.04 -3.69 -2.43
N LEU A 59 2.77 -3.97 -3.51
CA LEU A 59 2.29 -4.76 -4.65
C LEU A 59 2.43 -6.26 -4.36
N ALA A 60 3.61 -6.67 -3.89
CA ALA A 60 3.88 -8.04 -3.48
C ALA A 60 3.62 -8.25 -1.99
N GLU A 61 2.40 -8.70 -1.66
CA GLU A 61 2.03 -9.10 -0.28
C GLU A 61 2.64 -10.46 0.13
N ASN A 62 2.92 -10.67 1.42
CA ASN A 62 3.55 -11.92 1.90
C ASN A 62 2.58 -13.12 2.01
N THR A 63 1.36 -12.98 1.46
CA THR A 63 0.35 -14.03 1.48
C THR A 63 0.67 -15.19 0.54
N TYR A 64 0.04 -16.34 0.79
CA TYR A 64 0.07 -17.51 -0.10
C TYR A 64 -0.76 -17.34 -1.39
N SER A 65 -1.14 -16.10 -1.73
CA SER A 65 -1.85 -15.81 -2.98
C SER A 65 -0.86 -15.47 -4.09
N PRO A 66 -1.16 -15.84 -5.35
CA PRO A 66 -0.31 -15.49 -6.48
C PRO A 66 -0.12 -13.98 -6.57
N PHE A 67 1.03 -13.59 -7.12
CA PHE A 67 1.28 -12.20 -7.44
C PHE A 67 0.29 -11.72 -8.51
N LYS A 68 -0.19 -10.48 -8.38
CA LYS A 68 -1.09 -9.87 -9.34
C LYS A 68 -0.29 -8.88 -10.18
N HIS A 69 -0.13 -9.21 -11.46
CA HIS A 69 0.51 -8.34 -12.43
C HIS A 69 -0.38 -7.14 -12.79
N LEU A 70 0.23 -6.14 -13.41
CA LEU A 70 -0.48 -4.96 -13.92
C LEU A 70 -1.44 -5.40 -15.03
N ASN A 71 -2.73 -5.13 -14.87
CA ASN A 71 -3.69 -5.35 -15.94
C ASN A 71 -3.90 -4.03 -16.72
N LEU A 72 -3.48 -4.01 -18.00
CA LEU A 72 -3.66 -2.86 -18.90
C LEU A 72 -5.06 -2.83 -19.53
N LEU A 73 -5.72 -3.99 -19.62
CA LEU A 73 -7.07 -4.15 -20.16
C LEU A 73 -8.05 -4.15 -18.99
N ASN A 74 -8.70 -3.02 -18.71
CA ASN A 74 -9.77 -2.92 -17.70
C ASN A 74 -11.05 -3.65 -18.17
N ASP A 75 -10.96 -4.90 -18.61
CA ASP A 75 -12.12 -5.71 -18.97
C ASP A 75 -12.68 -6.43 -17.71
N PRO A 76 -13.91 -6.11 -17.25
CA PRO A 76 -14.51 -6.75 -16.09
C PRO A 76 -14.99 -8.18 -16.34
N GLN A 77 -14.99 -8.69 -17.58
CA GLN A 77 -15.61 -9.97 -17.92
C GLN A 77 -14.68 -11.19 -18.00
N GLU A 78 -13.36 -11.02 -17.93
CA GLU A 78 -12.46 -12.17 -17.94
C GLU A 78 -11.56 -12.24 -16.70
N ASP A 79 -12.02 -13.00 -15.68
CA ASP A 79 -11.22 -13.44 -14.53
C ASP A 79 -10.02 -14.37 -14.91
N LYS A 80 -9.71 -14.51 -16.22
CA LYS A 80 -8.72 -15.46 -16.76
C LYS A 80 -7.36 -14.85 -17.13
N THR A 81 -7.20 -13.53 -17.16
CA THR A 81 -6.00 -12.86 -17.73
C THR A 81 -5.00 -12.33 -16.70
N TRP A 82 -4.96 -12.89 -15.47
CA TRP A 82 -3.98 -12.46 -14.44
C TRP A 82 -2.55 -12.98 -14.69
N ASN A 83 -2.36 -13.86 -15.67
CA ASN A 83 -1.10 -14.57 -15.95
C ASN A 83 -0.45 -14.20 -17.30
N SER A 84 -1.04 -13.29 -18.08
CA SER A 84 -0.44 -12.84 -19.35
C SER A 84 0.50 -11.66 -19.11
N HIS A 85 1.60 -11.61 -19.87
CA HIS A 85 2.56 -10.52 -19.74
C HIS A 85 1.97 -9.22 -20.34
N PRO A 86 1.97 -8.08 -19.62
CA PRO A 86 1.23 -6.89 -20.08
C PRO A 86 1.72 -6.32 -21.40
N TYR A 87 3.01 -6.50 -21.70
CA TYR A 87 3.66 -6.04 -22.94
C TYR A 87 4.13 -7.21 -23.83
N GLU A 88 3.43 -8.35 -23.79
CA GLU A 88 3.80 -9.54 -24.55
C GLU A 88 3.87 -9.27 -26.07
N ALA A 89 2.92 -8.50 -26.60
CA ALA A 89 2.84 -8.21 -28.03
C ALA A 89 4.01 -7.35 -28.50
N GLU A 90 4.36 -6.30 -27.74
CA GLU A 90 5.45 -5.38 -28.02
C GLU A 90 6.80 -6.10 -27.98
N VAL A 91 7.01 -6.95 -26.97
CA VAL A 91 8.26 -7.72 -26.84
C VAL A 91 8.36 -8.79 -27.94
N THR A 92 7.26 -9.47 -28.27
CA THR A 92 7.25 -10.46 -29.35
C THR A 92 7.56 -9.82 -30.71
N ALA A 93 7.01 -8.64 -30.99
CA ALA A 93 7.32 -7.89 -32.21
C ALA A 93 8.81 -7.54 -32.32
N LEU A 94 9.47 -7.19 -31.22
CA LEU A 94 10.92 -6.94 -31.19
C LEU A 94 11.75 -8.21 -31.44
N MET A 95 11.30 -9.36 -30.92
CA MET A 95 11.96 -10.65 -31.17
C MET A 95 11.89 -11.10 -32.64
N GLU A 96 10.83 -10.68 -33.35
CA GLU A 96 10.65 -10.93 -34.78
C GLU A 96 11.44 -9.94 -35.65
N SER A 97 11.49 -8.66 -35.24
CA SER A 97 12.13 -7.58 -35.99
C SER A 97 12.98 -6.66 -35.07
N PRO A 98 14.24 -7.02 -34.78
CA PRO A 98 15.08 -6.31 -33.80
C PRO A 98 15.70 -5.01 -34.33
N ARG A 99 15.19 -4.44 -35.44
CA ARG A 99 15.83 -3.33 -36.17
C ARG A 99 15.98 -2.04 -35.36
N LEU A 100 15.33 -1.91 -34.21
CA LEU A 100 15.31 -0.71 -33.37
C LEU A 100 16.51 -0.63 -32.40
N GLU A 101 17.00 -1.74 -31.86
CA GLU A 101 18.14 -1.77 -30.91
C GLU A 101 19.43 -1.25 -31.54
N LEU A 102 19.72 -1.73 -32.75
CA LEU A 102 20.93 -1.39 -33.49
C LEU A 102 20.99 0.11 -33.76
N GLN A 103 19.90 0.71 -34.23
CA GLN A 103 19.82 2.15 -34.56
C GLN A 103 19.91 3.06 -33.34
N CYS A 104 19.47 2.58 -32.17
CA CYS A 104 19.51 3.37 -30.94
C CYS A 104 20.91 3.42 -30.30
N ILE A 105 21.75 2.41 -30.53
CA ILE A 105 23.07 2.27 -29.89
C ILE A 105 24.24 2.56 -30.85
N THR A 106 24.05 2.44 -32.18
CA THR A 106 25.08 2.77 -33.19
C THR A 106 25.28 4.29 -33.39
N MET A 107 25.40 5.04 -32.29
CA MET A 107 25.97 6.39 -32.34
C MET A 107 27.46 6.27 -32.70
N LYS A 108 27.87 6.93 -33.78
CA LYS A 108 29.29 7.01 -34.17
C LYS A 108 30.09 7.70 -33.05
N ASN A 109 31.01 6.95 -32.43
CA ASN A 109 31.98 7.37 -31.41
C ASN A 109 31.43 7.55 -29.98
N VAL A 110 31.04 6.45 -29.32
CA VAL A 110 30.95 6.43 -27.85
C VAL A 110 32.36 6.22 -27.29
N ASP A 111 33.07 7.31 -26.98
CA ASP A 111 34.34 7.24 -26.28
C ASP A 111 34.13 6.74 -24.85
N LEU A 112 35.09 5.95 -24.34
CA LEU A 112 35.12 5.54 -22.93
C LEU A 112 35.20 6.78 -22.04
N LYS A 113 34.08 7.15 -21.42
CA LYS A 113 34.04 8.23 -20.44
C LYS A 113 34.57 7.70 -19.11
N LYS A 114 35.49 8.45 -18.51
CA LYS A 114 35.87 8.21 -17.12
C LYS A 114 34.71 8.63 -16.23
N LEU A 115 34.55 7.92 -15.12
CA LEU A 115 33.52 8.26 -14.14
C LEU A 115 33.71 9.70 -13.65
N SER A 116 32.66 10.52 -13.82
CA SER A 116 32.64 11.90 -13.31
C SER A 116 32.60 11.92 -11.79
N GLU A 117 33.10 12.98 -11.16
CA GLU A 117 32.87 13.23 -9.72
C GLU A 117 31.40 13.57 -9.43
N SER A 118 30.66 14.08 -10.42
CA SER A 118 29.25 14.46 -10.29
C SER A 118 28.30 13.29 -10.56
N TYR A 119 27.22 13.20 -9.76
CA TYR A 119 26.09 12.30 -9.96
C TYR A 119 24.81 12.94 -9.41
N VAL A 120 23.66 12.45 -9.85
CA VAL A 120 22.36 12.92 -9.37
C VAL A 120 21.76 11.90 -8.41
N TRP A 121 21.56 12.31 -7.16
CA TRP A 121 20.79 11.54 -6.20
C TRP A 121 19.31 11.89 -6.31
N VAL A 122 18.48 10.92 -6.65
CA VAL A 122 17.04 11.08 -6.87
C VAL A 122 16.29 10.48 -5.68
N GLU A 123 15.75 11.35 -4.82
CA GLU A 123 15.03 10.94 -3.60
C GLU A 123 13.65 11.58 -3.43
N THR A 124 13.28 12.52 -4.31
CA THR A 124 11.97 13.18 -4.31
C THR A 124 11.17 12.91 -5.59
N GLU A 125 9.84 12.96 -5.49
CA GLU A 125 8.95 12.75 -6.64
C GLU A 125 9.20 13.76 -7.76
N SER A 126 9.60 15.00 -7.44
CA SER A 126 9.94 16.02 -8.45
C SER A 126 11.17 15.61 -9.26
N GLN A 127 12.26 15.24 -8.56
CA GLN A 127 13.48 14.76 -9.22
C GLN A 127 13.21 13.51 -10.06
N LEU A 128 12.33 12.62 -9.59
CA LEU A 128 11.95 11.43 -10.36
C LEU A 128 11.18 11.80 -11.65
N LYS A 129 10.32 12.82 -11.62
CA LYS A 129 9.64 13.33 -12.83
C LYS A 129 10.63 13.97 -13.80
N GLU A 130 11.56 14.76 -13.28
CA GLU A 130 12.63 15.36 -14.08
C GLU A 130 13.49 14.26 -14.76
N LEU A 131 13.83 13.20 -14.02
CA LEU A 131 14.53 12.05 -14.58
C LEU A 131 13.70 11.37 -15.70
N VAL A 132 12.39 11.17 -15.50
CA VAL A 132 11.52 10.60 -16.55
C VAL A 132 11.53 11.47 -17.81
N GLU A 133 11.49 12.80 -17.67
CA GLU A 133 11.57 13.71 -18.81
C GLU A 133 12.91 13.63 -19.54
N VAL A 134 14.02 13.47 -18.80
CA VAL A 134 15.34 13.22 -19.40
C VAL A 134 15.33 11.91 -20.17
N LEU A 135 14.95 10.80 -19.52
CA LEU A 135 14.96 9.46 -20.11
C LEU A 135 14.05 9.34 -21.34
N SER A 136 12.92 10.06 -21.37
CA SER A 136 12.00 10.07 -22.52
C SER A 136 12.63 10.63 -23.81
N LYS A 137 13.72 11.38 -23.70
CA LYS A 137 14.45 11.97 -24.84
C LYS A 137 15.67 11.14 -25.25
N GLU A 138 16.10 10.22 -24.40
CA GLU A 138 17.23 9.34 -24.66
C GLU A 138 16.83 8.21 -25.62
N LYS A 139 17.80 7.71 -26.39
CA LYS A 139 17.62 6.51 -27.23
C LYS A 139 18.05 5.23 -26.53
N VAL A 140 18.95 5.35 -25.58
CA VAL A 140 19.47 4.25 -24.79
C VAL A 140 19.83 4.74 -23.40
N PHE A 141 19.62 3.92 -22.38
CA PHE A 141 20.17 4.14 -21.05
C PHE A 141 20.54 2.82 -20.38
N GLY A 142 21.60 2.84 -19.57
CA GLY A 142 22.07 1.72 -18.76
C GLY A 142 21.30 1.66 -17.45
N VAL A 143 21.04 0.45 -16.97
CA VAL A 143 20.32 0.22 -15.72
C VAL A 143 20.96 -0.92 -14.95
N ASP A 144 21.04 -0.74 -13.63
CA ASP A 144 21.33 -1.82 -12.69
C ASP A 144 20.44 -1.67 -11.45
N THR A 145 20.37 -2.70 -10.60
CA THR A 145 19.59 -2.64 -9.36
C THR A 145 20.28 -3.30 -8.16
N GLU A 146 20.08 -2.72 -6.96
CA GLU A 146 20.53 -3.30 -5.71
C GLU A 146 19.37 -3.79 -4.86
N GLN A 147 19.56 -4.95 -4.22
CA GLN A 147 18.50 -5.68 -3.55
C GLN A 147 18.84 -5.96 -2.08
N HIS A 148 17.83 -5.92 -1.21
CA HIS A 148 17.96 -6.41 0.17
C HIS A 148 16.94 -7.50 0.50
N SER A 149 17.43 -8.70 0.82
CA SER A 149 16.60 -9.88 1.13
C SER A 149 16.70 -10.36 2.58
N LEU A 150 17.74 -10.00 3.34
CA LEU A 150 17.94 -10.58 4.67
C LEU A 150 16.84 -10.18 5.67
N ARG A 151 16.43 -8.91 5.65
CA ARG A 151 15.43 -8.33 6.57
C ARG A 151 14.08 -8.06 5.89
N SER A 152 13.72 -8.89 4.91
CA SER A 152 12.44 -8.88 4.19
C SER A 152 12.11 -10.30 3.71
N PHE A 153 10.85 -10.69 3.65
CA PHE A 153 10.48 -12.04 3.24
C PHE A 153 10.67 -12.26 1.72
N LEU A 154 10.01 -11.44 0.90
CA LEU A 154 10.16 -11.48 -0.57
C LEU A 154 11.38 -10.68 -1.05
N GLY A 155 12.01 -9.93 -0.16
CA GLY A 155 13.03 -8.96 -0.50
C GLY A 155 12.46 -7.69 -1.12
N PHE A 156 13.29 -6.66 -1.24
CA PHE A 156 12.96 -5.44 -1.96
C PHE A 156 14.18 -4.82 -2.65
N THR A 157 13.96 -4.12 -3.75
CA THR A 157 14.95 -3.28 -4.44
C THR A 157 15.19 -2.03 -3.60
N ALA A 158 16.45 -1.81 -3.24
CA ALA A 158 16.92 -0.73 -2.37
C ALA A 158 17.58 0.43 -3.13
N LEU A 159 18.05 0.21 -4.35
CA LEU A 159 18.57 1.24 -5.25
C LEU A 159 18.32 0.82 -6.70
N VAL A 160 18.10 1.80 -7.58
CA VAL A 160 18.16 1.62 -9.04
C VAL A 160 19.17 2.62 -9.56
N GLN A 161 20.13 2.13 -10.34
CA GLN A 161 21.14 2.94 -10.99
C GLN A 161 20.75 3.14 -12.44
N ILE A 162 20.81 4.37 -12.93
CA ILE A 162 20.51 4.68 -14.33
C ILE A 162 21.62 5.56 -14.87
N SER A 163 22.23 5.15 -15.97
CA SER A 163 23.26 5.93 -16.65
C SER A 163 22.81 6.28 -18.06
N THR A 164 22.89 7.56 -18.38
CA THR A 164 22.74 8.09 -19.74
C THR A 164 24.13 8.36 -20.31
N GLU A 165 24.22 8.80 -21.56
CA GLU A 165 25.52 9.25 -22.09
C GLU A 165 26.09 10.45 -21.33
N LYS A 166 25.24 11.24 -20.65
CA LYS A 166 25.63 12.53 -20.06
C LYS A 166 25.88 12.42 -18.56
N GLU A 167 25.03 11.68 -17.85
CA GLU A 167 24.96 11.72 -16.39
C GLU A 167 24.49 10.39 -15.79
N ASP A 168 24.98 10.12 -14.57
CA ASP A 168 24.61 8.98 -13.74
C ASP A 168 23.60 9.40 -12.66
N TYR A 169 22.56 8.58 -12.50
CA TYR A 169 21.48 8.78 -11.55
C TYR A 169 21.45 7.60 -10.58
N LEU A 170 21.42 7.91 -9.28
CA LEU A 170 21.17 6.94 -8.22
C LEU A 170 19.78 7.22 -7.66
N VAL A 171 18.85 6.30 -7.93
CA VAL A 171 17.44 6.44 -7.56
C VAL A 171 17.18 5.70 -6.25
N ASP A 172 16.85 6.45 -5.21
CA ASP A 172 16.49 5.90 -3.91
C ASP A 172 15.09 5.28 -3.94
N THR A 173 15.03 3.99 -4.26
CA THR A 173 13.78 3.23 -4.34
C THR A 173 13.08 3.03 -3.00
N ILE A 174 13.79 3.22 -1.88
CA ILE A 174 13.20 3.15 -0.54
C ILE A 174 12.39 4.41 -0.28
N ALA A 175 12.98 5.58 -0.54
CA ALA A 175 12.30 6.88 -0.40
C ALA A 175 11.16 7.04 -1.43
N LEU A 176 11.40 6.59 -2.66
CA LEU A 176 10.50 6.78 -3.81
C LEU A 176 9.55 5.61 -4.07
N ARG A 177 9.51 4.61 -3.17
CA ARG A 177 8.79 3.33 -3.33
C ARG A 177 7.40 3.50 -3.94
N ASP A 178 6.63 4.46 -3.43
CA ASP A 178 5.23 4.68 -3.79
C ASP A 178 5.05 5.41 -5.15
N CYS A 179 6.06 6.10 -5.66
CA CYS A 179 6.02 6.88 -6.91
C CYS A 179 6.90 6.31 -8.03
N MET A 180 7.66 5.24 -7.80
CA MET A 180 8.47 4.56 -8.83
C MET A 180 7.69 4.17 -10.09
N SER A 181 6.37 4.02 -10.01
CA SER A 181 5.51 3.79 -11.19
C SER A 181 5.62 4.87 -12.28
N LEU A 182 6.15 6.06 -11.96
CA LEU A 182 6.43 7.12 -12.92
C LEU A 182 7.45 6.71 -13.99
N LEU A 183 8.34 5.75 -13.70
CA LEU A 183 9.32 5.23 -14.68
C LEU A 183 8.72 4.23 -15.67
N ARG A 184 7.49 3.73 -15.45
CA ARG A 184 6.87 2.72 -16.31
C ARG A 184 6.84 3.10 -17.80
N PRO A 185 6.44 4.33 -18.20
CA PRO A 185 6.35 4.68 -19.61
C PRO A 185 7.70 4.56 -20.33
N VAL A 186 8.80 5.02 -19.71
CA VAL A 186 10.13 4.98 -20.34
C VAL A 186 10.73 3.57 -20.37
N PHE A 187 10.46 2.75 -19.37
CA PHE A 187 10.89 1.34 -19.36
C PHE A 187 10.09 0.47 -20.35
N ALA A 188 8.82 0.79 -20.59
CA ALA A 188 7.96 0.09 -21.53
C ALA A 188 8.05 0.62 -22.98
N ASP A 189 8.68 1.76 -23.22
CA ASP A 189 8.83 2.34 -24.56
C ASP A 189 9.77 1.49 -25.42
N ALA A 190 9.23 0.87 -26.48
CA ALA A 190 9.99 0.06 -27.42
C ALA A 190 10.99 0.87 -28.27
N SER A 191 10.86 2.18 -28.34
CA SER A 191 11.78 3.06 -29.07
C SER A 191 13.04 3.46 -28.28
N ILE A 192 13.09 3.13 -26.99
CA ILE A 192 14.22 3.40 -26.10
C ILE A 192 14.83 2.07 -25.69
N CYS A 193 16.13 1.86 -25.92
CA CYS A 193 16.81 0.64 -25.50
C CYS A 193 17.25 0.71 -24.04
N LYS A 194 16.97 -0.34 -23.27
CA LYS A 194 17.44 -0.47 -21.88
C LYS A 194 18.60 -1.45 -21.84
N VAL A 195 19.78 -1.00 -21.42
CA VAL A 195 20.97 -1.84 -21.32
C VAL A 195 21.12 -2.35 -19.88
N PHE A 196 21.16 -3.66 -19.71
CA PHE A 196 21.44 -4.31 -18.42
C PHE A 196 22.61 -5.29 -18.57
N HIS A 197 23.07 -5.82 -17.44
CA HIS A 197 23.98 -6.95 -17.40
C HIS A 197 23.39 -8.10 -16.57
N GLY A 198 22.96 -9.18 -17.23
CA GLY A 198 22.40 -10.34 -16.54
C GLY A 198 21.05 -10.04 -15.88
N ALA A 199 20.11 -9.50 -16.66
CA ALA A 199 18.87 -8.89 -16.16
C ALA A 199 17.85 -9.86 -15.57
N ASP A 200 18.15 -11.17 -15.53
CA ASP A 200 17.24 -12.25 -15.13
C ASP A 200 16.56 -11.98 -13.77
N SER A 201 17.26 -11.36 -12.82
CA SER A 201 16.68 -11.02 -11.51
C SER A 201 16.08 -9.61 -11.48
N ASP A 202 16.73 -8.65 -12.14
CA ASP A 202 16.33 -7.24 -12.14
C ASP A 202 14.93 -7.04 -12.71
N VAL A 203 14.64 -7.69 -13.85
CA VAL A 203 13.30 -7.60 -14.47
C VAL A 203 12.21 -8.09 -13.52
N LEU A 204 12.48 -9.14 -12.74
CA LEU A 204 11.53 -9.68 -11.78
C LEU A 204 11.35 -8.78 -10.56
N TRP A 205 12.44 -8.18 -10.07
CA TRP A 205 12.39 -7.26 -8.93
C TRP A 205 11.65 -5.97 -9.28
N LEU A 206 11.88 -5.40 -10.46
CA LEU A 206 11.16 -4.24 -10.99
C LEU A 206 9.64 -4.49 -11.09
N GLN A 207 9.25 -5.71 -11.52
CA GLN A 207 7.85 -6.12 -11.53
C GLN A 207 7.27 -6.27 -10.12
N ARG A 208 7.94 -7.02 -9.24
CA ARG A 208 7.52 -7.30 -7.86
C ARG A 208 7.25 -6.02 -7.08
N ASP A 209 8.16 -5.06 -7.21
CA ASP A 209 8.20 -3.89 -6.33
C ASP A 209 7.47 -2.67 -6.90
N PHE A 210 7.45 -2.51 -8.23
CA PHE A 210 6.99 -1.27 -8.86
C PHE A 210 5.98 -1.49 -10.01
N HIS A 211 5.72 -2.74 -10.42
CA HIS A 211 5.08 -3.10 -11.70
C HIS A 211 5.74 -2.34 -12.88
N ILE A 212 7.07 -2.25 -12.87
CA ILE A 212 7.84 -1.79 -14.01
C ILE A 212 8.17 -3.03 -14.85
N TYR A 213 7.89 -2.94 -16.15
CA TYR A 213 8.18 -3.98 -17.12
C TYR A 213 9.13 -3.38 -18.15
N VAL A 214 10.13 -4.16 -18.57
CA VAL A 214 11.14 -3.73 -19.52
C VAL A 214 10.71 -4.21 -20.91
N VAL A 215 10.79 -3.34 -21.91
CA VAL A 215 10.58 -3.66 -23.33
C VAL A 215 11.82 -3.16 -24.07
N ASN A 216 12.32 -3.84 -25.11
CA ASN A 216 13.53 -3.42 -25.82
C ASN A 216 14.79 -3.44 -24.93
N LEU A 217 15.12 -4.64 -24.44
CA LEU A 217 16.24 -4.90 -23.54
C LEU A 217 17.47 -5.36 -24.33
N PHE A 218 18.62 -4.75 -24.06
CA PHE A 218 19.93 -5.26 -24.45
C PHE A 218 20.65 -5.80 -23.22
N ASP A 219 20.82 -7.13 -23.13
CA ASP A 219 21.52 -7.77 -22.01
C ASP A 219 22.96 -8.13 -22.38
N THR A 220 23.92 -7.37 -21.85
CA THR A 220 25.35 -7.58 -22.13
C THR A 220 25.85 -8.99 -21.75
N ALA A 221 25.26 -9.66 -20.76
CA ALA A 221 25.62 -11.04 -20.42
C ALA A 221 25.17 -12.03 -21.48
N LYS A 222 23.98 -11.85 -22.07
CA LYS A 222 23.50 -12.68 -23.20
C LYS A 222 24.32 -12.41 -24.47
N ALA A 223 24.82 -11.18 -24.66
CA ALA A 223 25.75 -10.88 -25.75
C ALA A 223 27.06 -11.67 -25.59
N CYS A 224 27.62 -11.74 -24.38
CA CYS A 224 28.79 -12.58 -24.09
C CYS A 224 28.56 -14.06 -24.39
N GLU A 225 27.36 -14.59 -24.11
CA GLU A 225 27.00 -15.98 -24.43
C GLU A 225 26.95 -16.25 -25.94
N VAL A 226 26.44 -15.31 -26.73
CA VAL A 226 26.44 -15.42 -28.21
C VAL A 226 27.86 -15.33 -28.75
N LEU A 227 28.66 -14.38 -28.25
CA LEU A 227 30.06 -14.19 -28.63
C LEU A 227 31.01 -15.27 -28.07
N SER A 228 30.50 -16.22 -27.27
CA SER A 228 31.31 -17.26 -26.61
C SER A 228 32.51 -16.70 -25.83
N LYS A 229 32.31 -15.58 -25.12
CA LYS A 229 33.36 -14.97 -24.28
C LYS A 229 33.75 -15.92 -23.13
N PRO A 230 35.01 -15.89 -22.66
CA PRO A 230 35.49 -16.82 -21.62
C PRO A 230 34.77 -16.65 -20.28
N GLN A 231 34.29 -15.43 -19.99
CA GLN A 231 33.48 -15.12 -18.82
C GLN A 231 32.36 -14.16 -19.22
N LYS A 232 31.29 -14.16 -18.42
CA LYS A 232 30.09 -13.34 -18.65
C LYS A 232 29.72 -12.43 -17.48
N SER A 233 30.63 -12.21 -16.53
CA SER A 233 30.37 -11.36 -15.36
C SER A 233 30.67 -9.89 -15.65
N LEU A 234 29.96 -8.97 -15.00
CA LEU A 234 30.15 -7.53 -15.19
C LEU A 234 31.58 -7.11 -14.86
N ALA A 235 32.13 -7.63 -13.77
CA ALA A 235 33.53 -7.41 -13.38
C ALA A 235 34.53 -7.77 -14.49
N TYR A 236 34.29 -8.89 -15.20
CA TYR A 236 35.12 -9.29 -16.33
C TYR A 236 35.02 -8.30 -17.51
N LEU A 237 33.82 -7.78 -17.79
CA LEU A 237 33.62 -6.81 -18.88
C LEU A 237 34.20 -5.44 -18.53
N LEU A 238 34.04 -4.99 -17.29
CA LEU A 238 34.64 -3.75 -16.77
C LEU A 238 36.17 -3.81 -16.87
N GLU A 239 36.78 -4.92 -16.47
CA GLU A 239 38.24 -5.09 -16.57
C GLU A 239 38.70 -5.17 -18.03
N SER A 240 38.01 -5.97 -18.85
CA SER A 240 38.44 -6.25 -20.23
C SER A 240 38.26 -5.06 -21.18
N TYR A 241 37.14 -4.32 -21.07
CA TYR A 241 36.83 -3.22 -21.99
C TYR A 241 37.18 -1.85 -21.42
N CYS A 242 37.10 -1.68 -20.10
CA CYS A 242 37.26 -0.37 -19.45
C CYS A 242 38.54 -0.26 -18.61
N GLY A 243 39.23 -1.37 -18.32
CA GLY A 243 40.39 -1.41 -17.42
C GLY A 243 40.03 -1.10 -15.96
N VAL A 244 38.76 -1.30 -15.57
CA VAL A 244 38.23 -0.98 -14.24
C VAL A 244 38.05 -2.26 -13.43
N VAL A 245 38.57 -2.29 -12.19
CA VAL A 245 38.43 -3.41 -11.26
C VAL A 245 37.37 -3.07 -10.22
N THR A 246 36.40 -3.97 -10.01
CA THR A 246 35.33 -3.78 -9.02
C THR A 246 35.50 -4.66 -7.78
N ASN A 247 35.09 -4.12 -6.63
CA ASN A 247 35.10 -4.86 -5.36
C ASN A 247 33.78 -5.62 -5.16
N LYS A 248 33.79 -6.93 -5.43
CA LYS A 248 32.63 -7.81 -5.29
C LYS A 248 32.08 -7.94 -3.86
N LEU A 249 32.83 -7.53 -2.83
CA LEU A 249 32.36 -7.60 -1.45
C LEU A 249 31.19 -6.64 -1.19
N LEU A 250 31.16 -5.51 -1.90
CA LEU A 250 30.13 -4.47 -1.73
C LEU A 250 28.73 -4.93 -2.17
N GLN A 251 28.64 -5.94 -3.05
CA GLN A 251 27.37 -6.56 -3.43
C GLN A 251 26.61 -7.15 -2.23
N ARG A 252 27.31 -7.51 -1.14
CA ARG A 252 26.73 -8.13 0.07
C ARG A 252 26.46 -7.14 1.21
N GLU A 253 26.75 -5.86 0.99
CA GLU A 253 26.53 -4.83 2.00
C GLU A 253 25.04 -4.53 2.22
N ASP A 254 24.75 -3.84 3.32
CA ASP A 254 23.37 -3.48 3.64
C ASP A 254 22.92 -2.23 2.86
N TRP A 255 22.42 -2.44 1.65
CA TRP A 255 21.88 -1.38 0.77
C TRP A 255 20.67 -0.61 1.31
N ARG A 256 20.16 -0.96 2.51
CA ARG A 256 19.14 -0.17 3.22
C ARG A 256 19.71 1.05 3.92
N GLN A 257 21.01 1.10 4.15
CA GLN A 257 21.67 2.19 4.88
C GLN A 257 21.43 3.53 4.18
N ARG A 258 21.17 4.58 4.97
CA ARG A 258 21.06 5.97 4.49
C ARG A 258 21.72 6.92 5.48
N PRO A 259 22.62 7.83 5.04
CA PRO A 259 23.18 7.89 3.68
C PRO A 259 24.05 6.66 3.36
N LEU A 260 24.25 6.36 2.08
CA LEU A 260 25.17 5.31 1.63
C LEU A 260 26.63 5.75 1.87
N SER A 261 27.54 4.80 2.06
CA SER A 261 28.98 5.10 2.12
C SER A 261 29.48 5.53 0.74
N THR A 262 30.60 6.28 0.72
CA THR A 262 31.23 6.72 -0.53
C THR A 262 31.65 5.55 -1.42
N GLU A 263 32.06 4.44 -0.82
CA GLU A 263 32.44 3.22 -1.51
C GLU A 263 31.24 2.55 -2.18
N MET A 264 30.09 2.48 -1.48
CA MET A 264 28.84 1.95 -2.04
C MET A 264 28.31 2.82 -3.18
N VAL A 265 28.37 4.15 -3.04
CA VAL A 265 27.99 5.08 -4.11
C VAL A 265 28.87 4.88 -5.34
N GLN A 266 30.20 4.80 -5.16
CA GLN A 266 31.14 4.59 -6.24
C GLN A 266 30.91 3.25 -6.95
N TYR A 267 30.68 2.19 -6.17
CA TYR A 267 30.36 0.85 -6.69
C TYR A 267 29.08 0.88 -7.53
N ALA A 268 27.97 1.37 -6.95
CA ALA A 268 26.68 1.44 -7.62
C ALA A 268 26.76 2.23 -8.95
N ARG A 269 27.47 3.35 -8.95
CA ARG A 269 27.66 4.13 -10.18
C ARG A 269 28.47 3.38 -11.23
N THR A 270 29.52 2.68 -10.82
CA THR A 270 30.39 1.92 -11.72
C THR A 270 29.61 0.85 -12.47
N ASP A 271 28.67 0.18 -11.80
CA ASP A 271 27.90 -0.92 -12.39
C ASP A 271 26.96 -0.47 -13.52
N ALA A 272 26.47 0.78 -13.51
CA ALA A 272 25.65 1.33 -14.60
C ALA A 272 26.44 2.19 -15.61
N HIS A 273 27.42 2.97 -15.15
CA HIS A 273 28.12 3.99 -15.95
C HIS A 273 28.75 3.43 -17.22
N TYR A 274 29.45 2.30 -17.09
CA TYR A 274 30.21 1.70 -18.19
C TYR A 274 29.36 0.79 -19.09
N LEU A 275 28.11 0.49 -18.72
CA LEU A 275 27.26 -0.46 -19.47
C LEU A 275 27.01 -0.01 -20.90
N LEU A 276 26.79 1.29 -21.13
CA LEU A 276 26.54 1.82 -22.47
C LEU A 276 27.74 1.62 -23.40
N TYR A 277 28.95 1.90 -22.90
CA TYR A 277 30.19 1.69 -23.64
C TYR A 277 30.42 0.19 -23.91
N ILE A 278 30.24 -0.65 -22.89
CA ILE A 278 30.37 -2.12 -23.03
C ILE A 278 29.37 -2.65 -24.06
N ALA A 279 28.12 -2.19 -24.03
CA ALA A 279 27.11 -2.59 -25.02
C ALA A 279 27.52 -2.19 -26.44
N HIS A 280 28.03 -0.97 -26.63
CA HIS A 280 28.55 -0.53 -27.93
C HIS A 280 29.70 -1.43 -28.45
N CYS A 281 30.66 -1.78 -27.59
CA CYS A 281 31.74 -2.72 -27.96
C CYS A 281 31.20 -4.11 -28.34
N LEU A 282 30.28 -4.65 -27.55
CA LEU A 282 29.69 -5.97 -27.80
C LEU A 282 28.85 -6.00 -29.08
N ILE A 283 28.15 -4.90 -29.40
CA ILE A 283 27.41 -4.77 -30.67
C ILE A 283 28.37 -4.80 -31.86
N ALA A 284 29.45 -4.01 -31.82
CA ALA A 284 30.45 -4.01 -32.89
C ALA A 284 31.04 -5.42 -33.11
N GLU A 285 31.29 -6.17 -32.03
CA GLU A 285 31.75 -7.56 -32.15
C GLU A 285 30.68 -8.51 -32.71
N LEU A 286 29.41 -8.34 -32.31
CA LEU A 286 28.29 -9.12 -32.84
C LEU A 286 28.10 -8.86 -34.34
N GLU A 287 28.26 -7.62 -34.80
CA GLU A 287 28.19 -7.23 -36.21
C GLU A 287 29.30 -7.88 -37.05
N ILE A 288 30.53 -7.94 -36.52
CA ILE A 288 31.66 -8.63 -37.19
C ILE A 288 31.35 -10.13 -37.37
N LEU A 289 30.73 -10.75 -36.36
CA LEU A 289 30.33 -12.15 -36.39
C LEU A 289 29.12 -12.42 -37.31
N ASP A 290 28.30 -11.41 -37.60
CA ASP A 290 27.04 -11.52 -38.36
C ASP A 290 27.23 -11.80 -39.85
N ASN A 291 28.46 -11.71 -40.38
CA ASN A 291 28.84 -11.99 -41.78
C ASN A 291 28.70 -13.47 -42.23
N GLY A 292 27.91 -14.28 -41.52
CA GLY A 292 27.63 -15.69 -41.86
C GLY A 292 26.66 -16.43 -40.93
N THR A 293 26.31 -15.88 -39.76
CA THR A 293 25.31 -16.43 -38.81
C THR A 293 24.60 -15.26 -38.15
N PRO A 294 23.25 -15.26 -38.00
CA PRO A 294 22.49 -14.12 -37.49
C PRO A 294 22.64 -13.98 -35.96
N SER A 295 23.86 -13.70 -35.53
CA SER A 295 24.33 -13.58 -34.15
C SER A 295 23.64 -12.40 -33.45
N PHE A 296 23.45 -11.28 -34.15
CA PHE A 296 22.74 -10.14 -33.59
C PHE A 296 21.26 -10.47 -33.33
N LEU A 297 20.57 -11.07 -34.30
CA LEU A 297 19.18 -11.51 -34.14
C LEU A 297 19.06 -12.55 -33.01
N CYS A 298 20.02 -13.47 -32.90
CA CYS A 298 20.06 -14.45 -31.82
C CYS A 298 20.20 -13.77 -30.45
N HIS A 299 21.09 -12.80 -30.34
CA HIS A 299 21.28 -11.99 -29.14
C HIS A 299 19.99 -11.24 -28.77
N SER A 300 19.42 -10.46 -29.69
CA SER A 300 18.23 -9.64 -29.44
C SER A 300 17.04 -10.50 -29.00
N ARG A 301 16.84 -11.67 -29.63
CA ARG A 301 15.83 -12.66 -29.18
C ARG A 301 16.07 -13.14 -27.75
N ARG A 302 17.32 -13.45 -27.39
CA ARG A 302 17.67 -13.90 -26.03
C ARG A 302 17.46 -12.81 -24.99
N SER A 303 17.82 -11.56 -25.30
CA SER A 303 17.63 -10.42 -24.41
C SER A 303 16.14 -10.11 -24.22
N ASN A 304 15.38 -9.95 -25.31
CA ASN A 304 13.94 -9.67 -25.22
C ASN A 304 13.13 -10.83 -24.63
N LEU A 305 13.58 -12.08 -24.76
CA LEU A 305 12.95 -13.21 -24.05
C LEU A 305 12.99 -13.04 -22.52
N MET A 306 14.01 -12.36 -21.97
CA MET A 306 14.05 -12.04 -20.53
C MET A 306 12.94 -11.07 -20.13
N CYS A 307 12.54 -10.18 -21.03
CA CYS A 307 11.44 -9.25 -20.78
C CYS A 307 10.10 -9.98 -20.59
N LEU A 308 9.91 -11.16 -21.21
CA LEU A 308 8.68 -11.95 -21.07
C LEU A 308 8.60 -12.72 -19.74
N GLN A 309 9.66 -12.73 -18.93
CA GLN A 309 9.61 -13.37 -17.62
C GLN A 309 8.60 -12.65 -16.73
N LEU A 310 7.81 -13.42 -15.97
CA LEU A 310 6.87 -12.88 -15.00
C LEU A 310 7.30 -13.25 -13.58
N TYR A 311 7.35 -12.24 -12.71
CA TYR A 311 7.56 -12.48 -11.29
C TYR A 311 6.44 -13.34 -10.72
N THR A 312 6.79 -14.57 -10.34
CA THR A 312 5.90 -15.47 -9.62
C THR A 312 6.35 -15.59 -8.18
N LYS A 313 5.39 -15.63 -7.26
CA LYS A 313 5.67 -16.03 -5.89
C LYS A 313 5.76 -17.54 -5.86
N GLU A 314 6.76 -18.07 -5.16
CA GLU A 314 6.77 -19.49 -4.81
C GLU A 314 5.57 -19.77 -3.90
N ILE A 315 4.61 -20.54 -4.42
CA ILE A 315 3.44 -21.02 -3.68
C ILE A 315 3.67 -22.50 -3.44
N GLU A 316 3.97 -22.84 -2.19
CA GLU A 316 4.13 -24.22 -1.76
C GLU A 316 2.76 -24.84 -1.42
N ALA A 317 2.65 -26.17 -1.57
CA ALA A 317 1.45 -26.90 -1.20
C ALA A 317 1.25 -26.88 0.33
N SER A 318 2.34 -26.97 1.08
CA SER A 318 2.38 -26.74 2.52
C SER A 318 3.46 -25.73 2.91
N PRO A 319 3.24 -24.88 3.92
CA PRO A 319 4.24 -23.88 4.34
C PRO A 319 5.58 -24.52 4.71
N GLY A 320 6.68 -24.00 4.17
CA GLY A 320 8.05 -24.41 4.51
C GLY A 320 8.48 -25.75 3.91
N GLU A 321 7.75 -26.29 2.94
CA GLU A 321 7.97 -27.62 2.36
C GLU A 321 9.26 -27.71 1.56
N SER A 322 9.54 -26.72 0.70
CA SER A 322 10.79 -26.68 -0.09
C SER A 322 11.99 -26.51 0.83
N ALA A 323 11.82 -25.70 1.88
CA ALA A 323 12.86 -25.48 2.88
C ALA A 323 13.18 -26.77 3.65
N ALA A 324 12.15 -27.52 4.09
CA ALA A 324 12.33 -28.83 4.72
C ALA A 324 13.01 -29.81 3.77
N SER A 325 12.55 -29.90 2.52
CA SER A 325 13.12 -30.76 1.48
C SER A 325 14.59 -30.45 1.19
N SER A 326 14.97 -29.16 1.15
CA SER A 326 16.35 -28.70 0.98
C SER A 326 17.24 -29.02 2.19
N ILE A 327 16.71 -28.92 3.40
CA ILE A 327 17.42 -29.34 4.62
C ILE A 327 17.65 -30.85 4.58
N PHE A 328 16.62 -31.63 4.21
CA PHE A 328 16.72 -33.08 4.09
C PHE A 328 17.74 -33.49 3.03
N SER A 329 17.72 -32.91 1.83
CA SER A 329 18.65 -33.28 0.77
C SER A 329 20.12 -33.03 1.14
N ARG A 330 20.40 -31.91 1.84
CA ARG A 330 21.76 -31.58 2.31
C ARG A 330 22.21 -32.46 3.49
N HIS A 331 21.32 -32.74 4.44
CA HIS A 331 21.66 -33.49 5.65
C HIS A 331 21.68 -35.02 5.43
N LEU A 332 20.85 -35.55 4.52
CA LEU A 332 20.84 -36.97 4.16
C LEU A 332 22.06 -37.37 3.32
N ASN A 333 22.53 -36.49 2.41
CA ASN A 333 23.69 -36.79 1.57
C ASN A 333 25.03 -36.63 2.29
N GLY A 334 25.11 -35.82 3.36
CA GLY A 334 26.32 -35.62 4.16
C GLY A 334 26.61 -36.75 5.15
N ARG A 335 25.60 -37.46 5.64
CA ARG A 335 25.76 -38.62 6.55
C ARG A 335 25.66 -39.94 5.77
N ARG A 336 26.70 -40.27 5.01
CA ARG A 336 26.89 -41.66 4.49
C ARG A 336 27.06 -42.61 5.68
N GLY A 337 25.98 -43.17 6.21
CA GLY A 337 26.09 -44.29 7.17
C GLY A 337 24.99 -44.49 8.20
N ILE A 338 23.88 -43.74 8.23
CA ILE A 338 22.77 -44.04 9.15
C ILE A 338 21.46 -44.08 8.36
N SER A 339 21.05 -45.29 7.99
CA SER A 339 19.84 -45.61 7.23
C SER A 339 18.53 -45.46 8.05
N SER A 340 18.49 -44.57 9.03
CA SER A 340 17.28 -44.29 9.80
C SER A 340 17.37 -42.91 10.45
N VAL A 341 17.24 -41.84 9.67
CA VAL A 341 16.69 -40.62 10.25
C VAL A 341 15.27 -40.98 10.68
N SER A 342 14.99 -40.97 11.99
CA SER A 342 13.68 -41.36 12.51
C SER A 342 12.60 -40.47 11.89
N CYS A 343 11.42 -41.04 11.59
CA CYS A 343 10.26 -40.28 11.11
C CYS A 343 9.92 -39.08 12.03
N GLU A 344 10.33 -39.16 13.30
CA GLU A 344 10.19 -38.13 14.33
C GLU A 344 11.03 -36.88 14.02
N ILE A 345 12.30 -37.03 13.62
CA ILE A 345 13.18 -35.90 13.26
C ILE A 345 12.66 -35.23 11.99
N GLN A 346 12.24 -36.02 10.99
CA GLN A 346 11.64 -35.47 9.76
C GLN A 346 10.36 -34.68 10.07
N GLY A 347 9.50 -35.23 10.92
CA GLY A 347 8.29 -34.54 11.38
C GLY A 347 8.60 -33.24 12.13
N ALA A 348 9.62 -33.23 12.99
CA ALA A 348 10.04 -32.04 13.71
C ALA A 348 10.60 -30.95 12.77
N VAL A 349 11.47 -31.31 11.82
CA VAL A 349 12.03 -30.37 10.83
C VAL A 349 10.92 -29.77 9.98
N SER A 350 9.98 -30.58 9.46
CA SER A 350 8.86 -30.06 8.67
C SER A 350 8.01 -29.07 9.46
N LYS A 351 7.68 -29.39 10.73
CA LYS A 351 6.92 -28.47 11.61
C LYS A 351 7.68 -27.16 11.86
N LEU A 352 8.98 -27.24 12.15
CA LEU A 352 9.84 -26.06 12.40
C LEU A 352 9.99 -25.20 11.15
N CYS A 353 10.18 -25.80 9.96
CA CYS A 353 10.22 -25.08 8.70
C CYS A 353 8.91 -24.37 8.39
N ALA A 354 7.78 -25.02 8.66
CA ALA A 354 6.46 -24.46 8.44
C ALA A 354 6.16 -23.30 9.40
N TRP A 355 6.56 -23.44 10.68
CA TRP A 355 6.53 -22.33 11.64
C TRP A 355 7.43 -21.17 11.20
N ARG A 356 8.65 -21.47 10.73
CA ARG A 356 9.60 -20.47 10.24
C ARG A 356 9.04 -19.69 9.06
N ASP A 357 8.45 -20.35 8.07
CA ASP A 357 7.82 -19.69 6.91
C ASP A 357 6.70 -18.76 7.36
N LEU A 358 5.82 -19.21 8.27
CA LEU A 358 4.76 -18.36 8.80
C LEU A 358 5.32 -17.12 9.50
N MET A 359 6.30 -17.28 10.39
CA MET A 359 6.90 -16.17 11.13
C MET A 359 7.65 -15.21 10.20
N ALA A 360 8.36 -15.74 9.21
CA ALA A 360 9.05 -14.96 8.18
C ALA A 360 8.07 -14.07 7.40
N ARG A 361 6.93 -14.62 6.98
CA ARG A 361 5.85 -13.86 6.32
C ARG A 361 5.26 -12.80 7.26
N VAL A 362 4.85 -13.21 8.47
CA VAL A 362 4.20 -12.35 9.47
C VAL A 362 5.09 -11.19 9.92
N HIS A 363 6.39 -11.37 9.98
CA HIS A 363 7.34 -10.34 10.41
C HIS A 363 8.01 -9.60 9.24
N ASP A 364 7.71 -10.02 8.02
CA ASP A 364 8.44 -9.63 6.80
C ASP A 364 9.95 -9.75 6.99
N GLU A 365 10.40 -10.94 7.37
CA GLU A 365 11.82 -11.26 7.56
C GLU A 365 12.19 -12.44 6.67
N SER A 366 13.47 -12.60 6.34
CA SER A 366 13.91 -13.81 5.63
C SER A 366 13.80 -15.05 6.52
N LEU A 367 13.66 -16.22 5.91
CA LEU A 367 13.71 -17.50 6.61
C LEU A 367 14.98 -17.60 7.49
N ARG A 368 16.13 -17.26 6.91
CA ARG A 368 17.43 -17.32 7.59
C ARG A 368 17.51 -16.39 8.81
N TYR A 369 16.94 -15.19 8.72
CA TYR A 369 16.94 -14.26 9.86
C TYR A 369 16.04 -14.76 11.01
N VAL A 370 14.91 -15.40 10.70
CA VAL A 370 14.03 -15.96 11.74
C VAL A 370 14.73 -17.08 12.49
N ILE A 371 15.14 -18.14 11.79
CA ILE A 371 15.94 -19.23 12.36
C ILE A 371 16.74 -19.91 11.24
N SER A 372 18.04 -20.09 11.47
CA SER A 372 18.95 -20.70 10.49
C SER A 372 18.59 -22.17 10.24
N ASP A 373 18.94 -22.70 9.06
CA ASP A 373 18.75 -24.13 8.76
C ASP A 373 19.47 -25.03 9.78
N GLN A 374 20.60 -24.56 10.30
CA GLN A 374 21.46 -25.31 11.22
C GLN A 374 20.84 -25.35 12.61
N ALA A 375 20.23 -24.24 13.03
CA ALA A 375 19.44 -24.19 14.25
C ALA A 375 18.19 -25.08 14.15
N ILE A 376 17.50 -25.16 13.00
CA ILE A 376 16.37 -26.10 12.81
C ILE A 376 16.82 -27.54 13.02
N VAL A 377 17.92 -27.95 12.38
CA VAL A 377 18.44 -29.31 12.51
C VAL A 377 18.90 -29.59 13.93
N ALA A 378 19.60 -28.65 14.58
CA ALA A 378 20.03 -28.80 15.96
C ALA A 378 18.86 -28.92 16.95
N LEU A 379 17.77 -28.19 16.73
CA LEU A 379 16.55 -28.30 17.53
C LEU A 379 15.84 -29.63 17.33
N ALA A 380 15.77 -30.11 16.09
CA ALA A 380 15.16 -31.40 15.77
C ALA A 380 15.98 -32.58 16.32
N ASP A 381 17.31 -32.51 16.28
CA ASP A 381 18.22 -33.54 16.79
C ASP A 381 18.24 -33.57 18.34
N LYS A 382 18.32 -32.41 19.00
CA LYS A 382 18.43 -32.34 20.48
C LYS A 382 17.08 -32.41 21.21
N ALA A 383 15.98 -32.04 20.57
CA ALA A 383 14.63 -31.96 21.14
C ALA A 383 14.58 -31.30 22.55
N PRO A 384 15.06 -30.06 22.72
CA PRO A 384 15.16 -29.40 24.02
C PRO A 384 13.79 -29.25 24.72
N THR A 385 13.78 -29.48 26.03
CA THR A 385 12.56 -29.52 26.86
C THR A 385 12.34 -28.29 27.73
N THR A 386 13.23 -27.29 27.66
CA THR A 386 13.07 -26.02 28.37
C THR A 386 13.25 -24.83 27.41
N PRO A 387 12.58 -23.68 27.65
CA PRO A 387 12.76 -22.47 26.84
C PRO A 387 14.21 -21.97 26.80
N THR A 388 14.96 -22.13 27.89
CA THR A 388 16.38 -21.76 27.98
C THR A 388 17.26 -22.63 27.09
N ASP A 389 16.98 -23.93 27.01
CA ASP A 389 17.75 -24.87 26.19
C ASP A 389 17.48 -24.67 24.70
N ILE A 390 16.26 -24.26 24.33
CA ILE A 390 15.92 -23.87 22.95
C ILE A 390 16.82 -22.69 22.52
N LEU A 391 16.85 -21.62 23.31
CA LEU A 391 17.66 -20.44 23.00
C LEU A 391 19.16 -20.77 22.94
N ALA A 392 19.67 -21.56 23.90
CA ALA A 392 21.06 -21.98 23.92
C ALA A 392 21.43 -22.86 22.70
N THR A 393 20.53 -23.75 22.28
CA THR A 393 20.73 -24.60 21.10
C THR A 393 20.82 -23.78 19.83
N ILE A 394 19.96 -22.78 19.66
CA ILE A 394 19.98 -21.86 18.51
C ILE A 394 21.28 -21.05 18.50
N ALA A 395 21.63 -20.42 19.62
CA ALA A 395 22.85 -19.61 19.72
C ALA A 395 24.13 -20.43 19.43
N GLN A 396 24.19 -21.67 19.91
CA GLN A 396 25.31 -22.57 19.63
C GLN A 396 25.37 -22.97 18.15
N ALA A 397 24.22 -23.23 17.51
CA ALA A 397 24.16 -23.60 16.10
C ALA A 397 24.60 -22.45 15.19
N ASP A 398 24.18 -21.22 15.49
CA ASP A 398 24.54 -20.03 14.71
C ASP A 398 26.02 -19.65 14.88
N SER A 399 26.56 -19.75 16.10
CA SER A 399 27.98 -19.44 16.40
C SER A 399 28.97 -20.31 15.61
N ASN A 400 28.57 -21.54 15.24
CA ASN A 400 29.44 -22.45 14.48
C ASN A 400 29.54 -22.08 12.99
N VAL A 401 28.74 -21.13 12.50
CA VAL A 401 28.66 -20.71 11.09
C VAL A 401 29.28 -19.32 10.86
N ASP A 402 29.27 -18.46 11.88
CA ASP A 402 29.52 -17.01 11.77
C ASP A 402 30.99 -16.55 11.73
N SER A 403 31.94 -17.40 11.34
CA SER A 403 33.33 -16.95 11.09
C SER A 403 33.49 -16.10 9.82
N SER A 404 32.43 -15.92 9.02
CA SER A 404 32.47 -15.27 7.70
C SER A 404 31.48 -14.13 7.47
N LEU A 405 30.64 -13.78 8.45
CA LEU A 405 29.59 -12.77 8.31
C LEU A 405 29.71 -11.70 9.40
N SER A 406 30.24 -10.55 8.99
CA SER A 406 30.27 -9.30 9.75
C SER A 406 28.88 -8.66 9.82
N SER A 407 27.89 -9.35 10.39
CA SER A 407 26.57 -8.76 10.64
C SER A 407 26.25 -8.87 12.12
N GLY A 408 26.19 -7.73 12.82
CA GLY A 408 25.84 -7.62 14.24
C GLY A 408 24.38 -7.98 14.55
N LEU A 409 23.90 -9.10 14.03
CA LEU A 409 22.57 -9.64 14.25
C LEU A 409 22.56 -10.40 15.58
N SER A 410 21.55 -10.17 16.41
CA SER A 410 21.37 -10.92 17.64
C SER A 410 20.97 -12.37 17.33
N SER A 411 21.73 -13.34 17.84
CA SER A 411 21.31 -14.74 17.92
C SER A 411 21.02 -15.11 19.39
N PRO A 412 19.87 -15.73 19.70
CA PRO A 412 18.74 -16.04 18.81
C PRO A 412 18.01 -14.77 18.32
N SER A 413 17.33 -14.88 17.18
CA SER A 413 16.64 -13.72 16.58
C SER A 413 15.57 -13.13 17.52
N PRO A 414 15.29 -11.81 17.44
CA PRO A 414 14.23 -11.20 18.26
C PRO A 414 12.85 -11.80 18.00
N VAL A 415 12.61 -12.34 16.80
CA VAL A 415 11.39 -13.06 16.43
C VAL A 415 11.26 -14.34 17.26
N VAL A 416 12.33 -15.14 17.33
CA VAL A 416 12.37 -16.35 18.17
C VAL A 416 12.14 -16.00 19.64
N CYS A 417 12.79 -14.96 20.16
CA CYS A 417 12.62 -14.53 21.54
C CYS A 417 11.18 -14.10 21.85
N SER A 418 10.48 -13.48 20.89
CA SER A 418 9.08 -13.07 21.04
C SER A 418 8.09 -14.24 20.95
N HIS A 419 8.46 -15.31 20.25
CA HIS A 419 7.61 -16.47 19.95
C HIS A 419 8.15 -17.78 20.55
N LEU A 420 8.90 -17.68 21.65
CA LEU A 420 9.55 -18.83 22.29
C LEU A 420 8.53 -19.86 22.82
N ASP A 421 7.39 -19.37 23.31
CA ASP A 421 6.28 -20.20 23.78
C ASP A 421 5.76 -21.11 22.63
N ASP A 422 5.67 -20.58 21.40
CA ASP A 422 5.19 -21.32 20.22
C ASP A 422 6.16 -22.46 19.85
N LEU A 423 7.46 -22.18 19.82
CA LEU A 423 8.50 -23.18 19.54
C LEU A 423 8.53 -24.28 20.61
N TYR A 424 8.39 -23.90 21.87
CA TYR A 424 8.32 -24.86 22.98
C TYR A 424 7.14 -25.83 22.82
N HIS A 425 5.94 -25.31 22.51
CA HIS A 425 4.77 -26.16 22.28
C HIS A 425 4.91 -27.07 21.06
N LEU A 426 5.54 -26.58 19.99
CA LEU A 426 5.78 -27.33 18.75
C LEU A 426 6.72 -28.51 18.99
N LEU A 427 7.81 -28.32 19.74
CA LEU A 427 8.79 -29.38 20.06
C LEU A 427 8.22 -30.44 21.02
N GLN A 428 7.29 -30.08 21.91
CA GLN A 428 6.68 -31.01 22.87
C GLN A 428 5.59 -31.92 22.25
N ASN A 429 5.35 -31.87 20.93
CA ASN A 429 4.37 -32.70 20.22
C ASN A 429 2.96 -32.72 20.83
N LYS A 430 2.57 -31.71 21.62
CA LYS A 430 1.25 -31.63 22.27
C LYS A 430 0.08 -31.38 21.30
N ILE A 431 0.35 -31.32 19.99
CA ILE A 431 -0.61 -30.96 18.94
C ILE A 431 -0.47 -31.96 17.80
N GLY A 432 -1.57 -32.63 17.45
CA GLY A 432 -1.60 -33.79 16.57
C GLY A 432 -1.39 -33.49 15.07
N ASN A 433 -1.76 -32.30 14.59
CA ASN A 433 -1.61 -31.94 13.18
C ASN A 433 -1.12 -30.49 13.01
N ALA A 434 -0.27 -30.24 12.01
CA ALA A 434 0.31 -28.91 11.77
C ALA A 434 -0.77 -27.87 11.43
N ASP A 435 -1.81 -28.30 10.71
CA ASP A 435 -2.95 -27.47 10.28
C ASP A 435 -3.79 -26.89 11.43
N ASP A 436 -3.80 -27.53 12.59
CA ASP A 436 -4.53 -27.06 13.78
C ASP A 436 -3.74 -26.03 14.59
N PHE A 437 -2.41 -26.02 14.45
CA PHE A 437 -1.52 -25.14 15.19
C PHE A 437 -1.41 -23.75 14.55
N PHE A 438 -1.30 -23.69 13.21
CA PHE A 438 -1.17 -22.43 12.48
C PHE A 438 -2.19 -21.37 12.85
N PRO A 439 -3.49 -21.68 12.96
CA PRO A 439 -4.48 -20.67 13.29
C PRO A 439 -4.41 -20.22 14.75
N LEU A 440 -3.93 -21.07 15.67
CA LEU A 440 -3.74 -20.74 17.08
C LEU A 440 -2.59 -19.74 17.28
N ILE A 441 -1.45 -19.97 16.60
CA ILE A 441 -0.33 -19.01 16.58
C ILE A 441 -0.80 -17.69 15.96
N LEU A 442 -1.51 -17.77 14.84
CA LEU A 442 -2.04 -16.59 14.16
C LEU A 442 -2.97 -15.78 15.08
N GLN A 443 -3.77 -16.46 15.90
CA GLN A 443 -4.63 -15.83 16.91
C GLN A 443 -3.82 -15.19 18.04
N ASN A 444 -2.74 -15.82 18.50
CA ASN A 444 -1.83 -15.27 19.51
C ASN A 444 -1.04 -14.04 19.01
N CYS A 445 -0.77 -13.98 17.70
CA CYS A 445 -0.20 -12.79 17.07
C CYS A 445 -1.19 -11.61 17.09
N LEU A 446 -2.51 -11.83 17.13
CA LEU A 446 -3.50 -10.75 17.22
C LEU A 446 -3.56 -10.19 18.64
N GLY A 447 -3.27 -8.89 18.80
CA GLY A 447 -3.39 -8.23 20.11
C GLY A 447 -4.80 -8.28 20.69
N THR A 448 -4.97 -7.98 21.97
CA THR A 448 -6.25 -8.05 22.72
C THR A 448 -7.40 -7.23 22.10
N ASN A 449 -7.08 -6.26 21.22
CA ASN A 449 -8.02 -5.43 20.47
C ASN A 449 -8.21 -5.87 19.00
N GLY A 450 -7.63 -7.00 18.59
CA GLY A 450 -7.54 -7.44 17.19
C GLY A 450 -6.49 -6.69 16.35
N SER A 451 -5.78 -5.73 16.95
CA SER A 451 -4.66 -5.02 16.32
C SER A 451 -3.36 -5.76 16.60
N CYS A 452 -2.79 -6.39 15.58
CA CYS A 452 -1.37 -6.71 15.59
C CYS A 452 -0.62 -5.52 14.98
N PRO A 453 0.51 -5.07 15.54
CA PRO A 453 1.34 -4.04 14.91
C PRO A 453 2.10 -4.57 13.67
N LEU A 454 1.50 -5.46 12.88
CA LEU A 454 2.14 -5.97 11.67
C LEU A 454 2.15 -4.89 10.58
N SER A 455 3.18 -4.96 9.74
CA SER A 455 3.28 -4.16 8.54
C SER A 455 2.10 -4.41 7.59
N ILE A 456 1.85 -3.45 6.70
CA ILE A 456 0.77 -3.49 5.70
C ILE A 456 0.80 -4.77 4.84
N PHE A 457 1.96 -5.42 4.72
CA PHE A 457 2.19 -6.68 4.02
C PHE A 457 1.36 -7.86 4.55
N ASN A 458 0.90 -7.80 5.81
CA ASN A 458 0.38 -8.97 6.53
C ASN A 458 -1.10 -8.88 6.90
N TYR A 459 -1.74 -7.73 6.66
CA TYR A 459 -3.18 -7.55 6.93
C TYR A 459 -4.04 -8.55 6.15
N ALA A 460 -3.67 -8.85 4.90
CA ALA A 460 -4.40 -9.79 4.05
C ALA A 460 -4.19 -11.27 4.42
N LEU A 461 -3.00 -11.64 4.90
CA LEU A 461 -2.70 -13.01 5.38
C LEU A 461 -3.61 -13.36 6.56
N LEU A 462 -3.70 -12.43 7.52
CA LEU A 462 -4.52 -12.59 8.72
C LEU A 462 -6.03 -12.66 8.40
N ILE A 463 -6.51 -11.86 7.45
CA ILE A 463 -7.93 -11.87 7.05
C ILE A 463 -8.32 -13.15 6.33
N LYS A 464 -7.52 -13.60 5.35
CA LYS A 464 -7.83 -14.81 4.55
C LYS A 464 -7.82 -16.08 5.42
N CYS A 465 -6.89 -16.20 6.37
CA CYS A 465 -6.87 -17.34 7.31
C CYS A 465 -8.08 -17.33 8.26
N ASN A 466 -8.49 -16.16 8.76
CA ASN A 466 -9.68 -16.04 9.62
C ASN A 466 -10.97 -16.43 8.86
N LEU A 467 -11.05 -16.14 7.56
CA LEU A 467 -12.15 -16.55 6.67
C LEU A 467 -12.19 -18.08 6.44
N LYS A 468 -11.05 -18.75 6.28
CA LYS A 468 -10.98 -20.23 6.17
C LYS A 468 -11.37 -20.92 7.48
N MET A 469 -10.91 -20.43 8.63
CA MET A 469 -11.32 -20.96 9.94
C MET A 469 -12.84 -20.85 10.18
N THR A 470 -13.47 -19.76 9.73
CA THR A 470 -14.92 -19.61 9.84
C THR A 470 -15.70 -20.54 8.91
N GLN A 471 -15.06 -21.15 7.90
CA GLN A 471 -15.64 -22.21 7.08
C GLN A 471 -15.48 -23.59 7.72
N VAL A 472 -14.31 -23.91 8.29
CA VAL A 472 -14.08 -25.19 9.00
C VAL A 472 -14.94 -25.29 10.27
N SER A 473 -15.08 -24.20 11.02
CA SER A 473 -15.97 -24.11 12.19
C SER A 473 -17.47 -24.24 11.85
N ARG A 474 -17.89 -24.23 10.58
CA ARG A 474 -19.30 -24.48 10.22
C ARG A 474 -19.66 -25.97 10.24
N GLN A 475 -18.69 -26.89 10.23
CA GLN A 475 -18.96 -28.33 10.27
C GLN A 475 -19.11 -28.89 11.69
N ASN A 476 -18.53 -28.24 12.71
CA ASN A 476 -18.74 -28.62 14.10
C ASN A 476 -19.49 -27.51 14.85
N GLY A 477 -20.73 -27.81 15.21
CA GLY A 477 -21.70 -26.87 15.74
C GLY A 477 -21.27 -26.23 17.05
N VAL A 478 -20.93 -24.94 17.01
CA VAL A 478 -21.08 -24.03 18.16
C VAL A 478 -21.68 -22.71 17.66
N ARG A 479 -22.98 -22.53 17.88
CA ARG A 479 -23.82 -21.41 17.42
C ARG A 479 -23.51 -20.04 18.05
N ASN A 480 -22.43 -19.89 18.83
CA ASN A 480 -22.25 -18.72 19.72
C ASN A 480 -21.14 -17.72 19.36
N SER A 481 -20.19 -17.99 18.45
CA SER A 481 -19.10 -17.01 18.16
C SER A 481 -19.47 -15.91 17.16
N LYS A 482 -20.38 -16.18 16.20
CA LYS A 482 -20.84 -15.19 15.20
C LYS A 482 -21.53 -13.96 15.79
N LYS A 483 -22.09 -14.05 17.01
CA LYS A 483 -22.74 -12.92 17.69
C LYS A 483 -21.75 -11.93 18.31
N VAL A 484 -20.50 -12.33 18.58
CA VAL A 484 -19.51 -11.50 19.28
C VAL A 484 -18.69 -10.65 18.31
N ALA A 485 -18.19 -11.23 17.21
CA ALA A 485 -17.46 -10.48 16.18
C ALA A 485 -18.33 -9.47 15.41
N ARG A 486 -19.62 -9.80 15.23
CA ARG A 486 -20.59 -8.86 14.67
C ARG A 486 -20.93 -7.74 15.67
N LYS A 487 -20.81 -7.99 16.98
CA LYS A 487 -21.00 -6.98 18.04
C LYS A 487 -19.87 -5.95 18.09
N SER A 488 -18.60 -6.35 17.94
CA SER A 488 -17.45 -5.44 18.00
C SER A 488 -17.33 -4.53 16.77
N SER A 489 -17.48 -5.06 15.55
CA SER A 489 -17.55 -4.23 14.33
C SER A 489 -18.77 -3.31 14.33
N ARG A 490 -19.91 -3.78 14.85
CA ARG A 490 -21.11 -2.95 15.08
C ARG A 490 -20.83 -1.83 16.08
N GLN A 491 -20.13 -2.10 17.17
CA GLN A 491 -19.82 -1.09 18.19
C GLN A 491 -18.91 0.01 17.64
N LEU A 492 -17.93 -0.34 16.81
CA LEU A 492 -17.09 0.62 16.09
C LEU A 492 -17.88 1.44 15.06
N PHE A 493 -18.78 0.79 14.29
CA PHE A 493 -19.63 1.49 13.32
C PHE A 493 -20.59 2.47 14.02
N VAL A 494 -21.23 2.02 15.09
CA VAL A 494 -22.09 2.84 15.95
C VAL A 494 -21.30 4.02 16.52
N GLN A 495 -20.12 3.79 17.09
CA GLN A 495 -19.27 4.87 17.63
C GLN A 495 -18.86 5.90 16.56
N LYS A 496 -18.65 5.46 15.31
CA LYS A 496 -18.25 6.34 14.21
C LYS A 496 -19.40 7.16 13.62
N PHE A 497 -20.56 6.54 13.40
CA PHE A 497 -21.63 7.12 12.57
C PHE A 497 -22.88 7.57 13.34
N SER A 498 -23.13 7.04 14.54
CA SER A 498 -24.29 7.47 15.34
C SER A 498 -24.18 8.92 15.82
N CYS A 499 -25.33 9.56 16.03
CA CYS A 499 -25.37 10.91 16.59
C CYS A 499 -24.83 10.89 18.03
N LYS A 500 -23.71 11.60 18.27
CA LYS A 500 -23.04 11.69 19.58
C LYS A 500 -23.74 12.61 20.59
N ALA A 501 -24.75 13.35 20.14
CA ALA A 501 -25.55 14.28 20.94
C ALA A 501 -27.03 14.14 20.57
N PRO A 502 -27.96 14.51 21.48
CA PRO A 502 -29.39 14.56 21.18
C PRO A 502 -29.64 15.37 19.90
N VAL A 503 -30.46 14.84 19.00
CA VAL A 503 -30.81 15.56 17.77
C VAL A 503 -31.82 16.64 18.10
N TYR A 504 -32.93 16.27 18.75
CA TYR A 504 -33.97 17.19 19.17
C TYR A 504 -33.70 17.69 20.59
N HIS A 505 -33.44 18.99 20.72
CA HIS A 505 -33.26 19.64 22.02
C HIS A 505 -34.57 20.18 22.61
N ASN A 506 -35.62 20.25 21.78
CA ASN A 506 -36.94 20.75 22.15
C ASN A 506 -36.89 22.13 22.86
N CYS A 507 -36.03 23.03 22.38
CA CYS A 507 -36.05 24.43 22.79
C CYS A 507 -37.32 25.10 22.26
N ARG A 508 -37.92 26.03 23.00
CA ARG A 508 -39.20 26.66 22.64
C ARG A 508 -38.97 28.05 22.06
N ILE A 509 -39.66 28.38 20.97
CA ILE A 509 -39.69 29.75 20.43
C ILE A 509 -41.11 30.29 20.57
N TYR A 510 -41.26 31.39 21.29
CA TYR A 510 -42.49 32.15 21.42
C TYR A 510 -42.48 33.36 20.49
N ALA A 511 -43.66 33.75 19.99
CA ALA A 511 -43.87 35.05 19.37
C ALA A 511 -43.84 36.16 20.45
N ASP A 512 -43.77 37.41 20.04
CA ASP A 512 -43.81 38.58 20.92
C ASP A 512 -45.09 38.68 21.76
N ASP A 513 -46.20 38.10 21.27
CA ASP A 513 -47.48 37.95 21.99
C ASP A 513 -47.51 36.78 23.01
N GLY A 514 -46.41 36.02 23.12
CA GLY A 514 -46.27 34.89 24.05
C GLY A 514 -46.82 33.55 23.54
N ARG A 515 -47.33 33.44 22.30
CA ARG A 515 -47.78 32.17 21.73
C ARG A 515 -46.63 31.30 21.24
N LEU A 516 -46.75 29.98 21.38
CA LEU A 516 -45.70 29.03 20.98
C LEU A 516 -45.67 28.85 19.45
N LEU A 517 -44.54 29.20 18.83
CA LEU A 517 -44.34 29.05 17.40
C LEU A 517 -43.80 27.67 17.04
N CYS A 518 -42.71 27.23 17.68
CA CYS A 518 -42.17 25.90 17.39
C CYS A 518 -41.20 25.39 18.46
N TYR A 519 -41.02 24.06 18.46
CA TYR A 519 -39.87 23.41 19.06
C TYR A 519 -38.69 23.40 18.09
N CYS A 520 -37.51 23.82 18.56
CA CYS A 520 -36.31 23.95 17.75
C CYS A 520 -35.04 23.42 18.42
N ASP A 521 -33.95 23.42 17.65
CA ASP A 521 -32.61 23.10 18.16
C ASP A 521 -31.95 24.30 18.82
N ARG A 522 -31.08 24.03 19.80
CA ARG A 522 -30.32 25.04 20.54
C ARG A 522 -29.53 25.99 19.64
N ARG A 523 -28.96 25.49 18.53
CA ARG A 523 -28.23 26.33 17.56
C ARG A 523 -29.11 27.41 16.92
N LYS A 524 -30.38 27.11 16.65
CA LYS A 524 -31.33 28.08 16.06
C LYS A 524 -31.67 29.15 17.10
N LEU A 525 -31.85 28.74 18.35
CA LEU A 525 -32.08 29.65 19.48
C LEU A 525 -30.88 30.59 19.69
N GLU A 526 -29.67 30.05 19.72
CA GLU A 526 -28.43 30.85 19.83
C GLU A 526 -28.24 31.81 18.65
N TRP A 527 -28.67 31.45 17.44
CA TRP A 527 -28.62 32.34 16.28
C TRP A 527 -29.49 33.59 16.46
N TYR A 528 -30.69 33.45 17.02
CA TYR A 528 -31.57 34.58 17.32
C TYR A 528 -31.01 35.45 18.46
N LEU A 529 -30.49 34.83 19.52
CA LEU A 529 -29.90 35.55 20.65
C LEU A 529 -28.65 36.34 20.24
N ARG A 530 -27.74 35.74 19.46
CA ARG A 530 -26.50 36.42 19.01
C ARG A 530 -26.74 37.61 18.07
N ARG A 531 -27.91 37.70 17.47
CA ARG A 531 -28.31 38.79 16.57
C ARG A 531 -29.24 39.79 17.24
N ASP A 532 -29.45 39.67 18.55
CA ASP A 532 -30.37 40.51 19.33
C ASP A 532 -31.81 40.53 18.78
N LEU A 533 -32.23 39.43 18.15
CA LEU A 533 -33.57 39.29 17.55
C LEU A 533 -34.59 38.64 18.50
N ALA A 534 -34.15 38.16 19.66
CA ALA A 534 -34.97 37.48 20.63
C ALA A 534 -34.44 37.68 22.06
N LYS A 535 -35.31 37.53 23.05
CA LYS A 535 -34.95 37.51 24.48
C LYS A 535 -35.11 36.12 25.06
N LEU A 536 -34.23 35.75 25.99
CA LEU A 536 -34.34 34.50 26.74
C LEU A 536 -35.47 34.63 27.77
N VAL A 537 -36.36 33.64 27.82
CA VAL A 537 -37.54 33.60 28.71
C VAL A 537 -37.41 32.49 29.76
N ASP A 538 -36.85 31.35 29.37
CA ASP A 538 -36.67 30.18 30.23
C ASP A 538 -35.30 29.55 29.93
N GLU A 539 -34.64 28.99 30.94
CA GLU A 539 -33.29 28.45 30.84
C GLU A 539 -33.27 26.92 30.66
N ASN A 540 -34.33 26.17 31.01
CA ASN A 540 -34.27 24.71 30.95
C ASN A 540 -35.64 23.97 30.77
N PRO A 541 -35.98 23.47 29.55
CA PRO A 541 -35.24 23.61 28.30
C PRO A 541 -35.31 25.06 27.78
N PRO A 542 -34.22 25.58 27.20
CA PRO A 542 -34.12 26.99 26.81
C PRO A 542 -35.29 27.45 25.95
N ALA A 543 -35.87 28.58 26.30
CA ALA A 543 -36.94 29.20 25.54
C ALA A 543 -36.63 30.67 25.23
N ILE A 544 -36.91 31.08 23.99
CA ILE A 544 -36.76 32.48 23.56
C ILE A 544 -38.08 33.05 23.08
N MET A 545 -38.23 34.35 23.23
CA MET A 545 -39.32 35.15 22.68
C MET A 545 -38.76 36.08 21.61
N LEU A 546 -39.31 36.00 20.39
CA LEU A 546 -38.89 36.88 19.29
C LEU A 546 -39.29 38.33 19.59
N LEU A 547 -38.49 39.29 19.11
CA LEU A 547 -38.76 40.72 19.26
C LEU A 547 -39.48 41.33 18.05
N PHE A 548 -39.97 40.49 17.14
CA PHE A 548 -40.63 40.89 15.90
C PHE A 548 -41.70 39.87 15.52
N GLU A 549 -42.72 40.31 14.79
CA GLU A 549 -43.81 39.46 14.31
C GLU A 549 -43.29 38.51 13.19
N PRO A 550 -43.42 37.18 13.35
CA PRO A 550 -43.03 36.22 12.33
C PRO A 550 -43.95 36.27 11.11
N LYS A 551 -43.41 35.94 9.92
CA LYS A 551 -44.16 35.97 8.65
C LYS A 551 -45.31 34.94 8.53
N GLY A 552 -45.50 34.07 9.52
CA GLY A 552 -46.56 33.06 9.53
C GLY A 552 -46.58 32.30 10.86
N ARG A 553 -47.78 31.90 11.29
CA ARG A 553 -48.01 31.15 12.53
C ARG A 553 -48.44 29.71 12.20
N PRO A 554 -48.05 28.69 13.00
CA PRO A 554 -48.37 27.31 12.68
C PRO A 554 -49.87 26.99 12.74
N GLU A 555 -50.64 27.78 13.50
CA GLU A 555 -52.10 27.69 13.64
C GLU A 555 -52.81 28.02 12.32
N ASP A 556 -52.27 28.96 11.53
CA ASP A 556 -52.84 29.39 10.25
C ASP A 556 -52.67 28.33 9.14
N GLU A 557 -51.72 27.39 9.32
CA GLU A 557 -51.39 26.33 8.36
C GLU A 557 -51.98 24.95 8.75
N GLY A 558 -52.70 24.84 9.88
CA GLY A 558 -53.28 23.58 10.37
C GLY A 558 -52.25 22.47 10.61
N ASN A 559 -51.00 22.83 10.95
CA ASN A 559 -49.88 21.89 11.01
C ASN A 559 -49.24 21.82 12.41
N ASP A 560 -49.76 20.90 13.22
CA ASP A 560 -49.31 20.66 14.60
C ASP A 560 -47.86 20.15 14.71
N PHE A 561 -47.24 19.72 13.60
CA PHE A 561 -45.91 19.11 13.60
C PHE A 561 -44.83 19.96 14.27
N TYR A 562 -44.93 21.29 14.13
CA TYR A 562 -43.93 22.22 14.68
C TYR A 562 -44.16 22.55 16.16
N ILE A 563 -45.38 22.34 16.65
CA ILE A 563 -45.80 22.62 18.03
C ILE A 563 -45.64 21.37 18.91
N GLN A 564 -45.36 20.21 18.34
CA GLN A 564 -45.13 18.98 19.12
C GLN A 564 -43.68 18.81 19.56
N SER A 565 -43.48 18.44 20.83
CA SER A 565 -42.17 18.03 21.33
C SER A 565 -41.72 16.72 20.69
N LYS A 566 -40.45 16.61 20.29
CA LYS A 566 -39.93 15.45 19.55
C LYS A 566 -39.10 14.54 20.46
N LYS A 567 -39.28 13.23 20.31
CA LYS A 567 -38.50 12.21 21.05
C LYS A 567 -37.29 11.77 20.23
N ASN A 568 -36.13 11.66 20.87
CA ASN A 568 -34.90 11.15 20.25
C ASN A 568 -34.89 9.60 20.29
N ILE A 569 -35.76 8.99 19.48
CA ILE A 569 -35.91 7.52 19.40
C ILE A 569 -35.93 7.05 17.96
N CYS A 570 -35.52 5.80 17.72
CA CYS A 570 -35.67 5.15 16.43
C CYS A 570 -37.15 4.97 16.10
N VAL A 571 -37.60 5.48 14.94
CA VAL A 571 -38.99 5.34 14.49
C VAL A 571 -39.35 3.90 14.12
N GLY A 572 -38.38 3.07 13.77
CA GLY A 572 -38.60 1.67 13.36
C GLY A 572 -38.71 0.70 14.53
N CYS A 573 -37.89 0.83 15.57
CA CYS A 573 -37.83 -0.12 16.68
C CYS A 573 -37.89 0.50 18.08
N GLY A 574 -37.95 1.83 18.22
CA GLY A 574 -38.04 2.52 19.51
C GLY A 574 -36.73 2.65 20.30
N GLU A 575 -35.60 2.20 19.74
CA GLU A 575 -34.26 2.31 20.34
C GLU A 575 -33.87 3.76 20.67
N ARG A 576 -33.20 3.98 21.80
CA ARG A 576 -32.91 5.32 22.35
C ARG A 576 -31.42 5.67 22.41
N ASN A 577 -30.54 4.67 22.28
CA ASN A 577 -29.11 4.85 22.55
C ASN A 577 -28.31 5.34 21.32
N HIS A 578 -28.71 4.93 20.12
CA HIS A 578 -27.97 5.22 18.89
C HIS A 578 -28.91 5.39 17.69
N TYR A 579 -28.85 6.56 17.06
CA TYR A 579 -29.69 6.86 15.90
C TYR A 579 -28.96 7.72 14.87
N LEU A 580 -29.36 7.53 13.62
CA LEU A 580 -28.92 8.20 12.42
C LEU A 580 -30.07 9.05 11.88
N ARG A 581 -29.77 10.16 11.21
CA ARG A 581 -30.76 10.94 10.47
C ARG A 581 -30.99 10.30 9.10
N TYR A 582 -32.15 9.70 8.91
CA TYR A 582 -32.56 9.09 7.65
C TYR A 582 -33.50 10.04 6.90
N ARG A 583 -33.18 10.34 5.65
CA ARG A 583 -34.02 11.19 4.78
C ARG A 583 -35.02 10.30 4.05
N ILE A 584 -36.31 10.47 4.36
CA ILE A 584 -37.39 9.75 3.69
C ILE A 584 -37.45 10.14 2.22
N ILE A 585 -37.32 11.45 1.95
CA ILE A 585 -37.34 12.00 0.59
C ILE A 585 -35.91 12.41 0.22
N PRO A 586 -35.23 11.69 -0.70
CA PRO A 586 -33.92 12.07 -1.16
C PRO A 586 -33.94 13.45 -1.83
N SER A 587 -32.87 14.22 -1.68
CA SER A 587 -32.80 15.60 -2.17
C SER A 587 -32.98 15.71 -3.68
N CYS A 588 -32.60 14.67 -4.44
CA CYS A 588 -32.77 14.63 -5.89
C CYS A 588 -34.25 14.58 -6.32
N TYR A 589 -35.16 13.97 -5.56
CA TYR A 589 -36.57 13.96 -5.91
C TYR A 589 -37.26 15.28 -5.58
N ARG A 590 -36.73 16.01 -4.59
CA ARG A 590 -37.32 17.24 -4.08
C ARG A 590 -37.37 18.37 -5.09
N MET A 591 -36.45 18.41 -6.06
CA MET A 591 -36.45 19.43 -7.11
C MET A 591 -37.67 19.34 -8.05
N HIS A 592 -38.32 18.17 -8.09
CA HIS A 592 -39.50 17.91 -8.93
C HIS A 592 -40.82 18.17 -8.21
N PHE A 593 -40.79 18.53 -6.92
CA PHE A 593 -42.02 18.80 -6.15
C PHE A 593 -42.59 20.18 -6.53
N PRO A 594 -43.89 20.46 -6.30
CA PRO A 594 -44.46 21.80 -6.44
C PRO A 594 -43.68 22.84 -5.61
N GLU A 595 -43.63 24.10 -6.06
CA GLU A 595 -42.76 25.15 -5.49
C GLU A 595 -42.91 25.30 -3.96
N HIS A 596 -44.14 25.20 -3.44
CA HIS A 596 -44.45 25.27 -2.01
C HIS A 596 -43.91 24.07 -1.18
N MET A 597 -43.58 22.95 -1.82
CA MET A 597 -43.02 21.72 -1.22
C MET A 597 -41.53 21.52 -1.48
N LYS A 598 -40.91 22.32 -2.37
CA LYS A 598 -39.46 22.25 -2.66
C LYS A 598 -38.60 22.68 -1.47
N SER A 599 -39.15 23.44 -0.53
CA SER A 599 -38.46 23.85 0.70
C SER A 599 -37.98 22.65 1.53
N HIS A 600 -36.82 22.79 2.17
CA HIS A 600 -36.31 21.77 3.08
C HIS A 600 -37.18 21.72 4.33
N ARG A 601 -38.05 20.69 4.41
CA ARG A 601 -38.93 20.49 5.54
C ARG A 601 -38.32 19.49 6.51
N SER A 602 -38.36 19.83 7.79
CA SER A 602 -37.77 19.01 8.85
C SER A 602 -38.52 17.71 9.14
N HIS A 603 -39.76 17.55 8.65
CA HIS A 603 -40.53 16.30 8.79
C HIS A 603 -40.06 15.15 7.87
N ASP A 604 -39.26 15.44 6.84
CA ASP A 604 -38.76 14.38 5.95
C ASP A 604 -37.52 13.66 6.49
N ILE A 605 -37.08 14.04 7.69
CA ILE A 605 -35.93 13.46 8.37
C ILE A 605 -36.42 12.73 9.60
N VAL A 606 -36.22 11.42 9.61
CA VAL A 606 -36.56 10.55 10.74
C VAL A 606 -35.30 9.99 11.39
N LEU A 607 -35.40 9.66 12.67
CA LEU A 607 -34.32 9.04 13.42
C LEU A 607 -34.46 7.51 13.33
N VAL A 608 -33.41 6.83 12.89
CA VAL A 608 -33.40 5.38 12.72
C VAL A 608 -32.13 4.82 13.34
N CYS A 609 -32.20 3.74 14.11
CA CYS A 609 -31.01 3.07 14.64
C CYS A 609 -30.22 2.41 13.50
N VAL A 610 -28.97 2.02 13.78
CA VAL A 610 -28.10 1.41 12.76
C VAL A 610 -28.74 0.16 12.14
N ASP A 611 -29.36 -0.70 12.97
CA ASP A 611 -29.94 -1.95 12.49
C ASP A 611 -31.17 -1.69 11.58
N CYS A 612 -32.06 -0.76 11.98
CA CYS A 612 -33.19 -0.37 11.14
C CYS A 612 -32.75 0.40 9.89
N HIS A 613 -31.62 1.12 9.93
CA HIS A 613 -31.07 1.82 8.78
C HIS A 613 -30.56 0.83 7.73
N GLU A 614 -29.85 -0.22 8.14
CA GLU A 614 -29.40 -1.29 7.23
C GLU A 614 -30.60 -1.96 6.53
N ILE A 615 -31.64 -2.28 7.30
CA ILE A 615 -32.87 -2.88 6.76
C ILE A 615 -33.55 -1.93 5.77
N ALA A 616 -33.76 -0.66 6.16
CA ALA A 616 -34.41 0.33 5.31
C ALA A 616 -33.62 0.58 4.02
N HIS A 617 -32.29 0.66 4.10
CA HIS A 617 -31.43 0.89 2.95
C HIS A 617 -31.40 -0.31 2.00
N ALA A 618 -31.32 -1.53 2.52
CA ALA A 618 -31.36 -2.74 1.69
C ALA A 618 -32.69 -2.89 0.94
N SER A 619 -33.82 -2.60 1.61
CA SER A 619 -35.14 -2.58 0.97
C SER A 619 -35.25 -1.49 -0.09
N ALA A 620 -34.75 -0.28 0.19
CA ALA A 620 -34.75 0.83 -0.77
C ALA A 620 -33.91 0.52 -2.01
N GLU A 621 -32.72 -0.06 -1.86
CA GLU A 621 -31.87 -0.45 -3.00
C GLU A 621 -32.48 -1.59 -3.82
N LYS A 622 -33.15 -2.54 -3.18
CA LYS A 622 -33.90 -3.59 -3.89
C LYS A 622 -35.02 -2.99 -4.75
N TYR A 623 -35.81 -2.08 -4.19
CA TYR A 623 -36.89 -1.41 -4.92
C TYR A 623 -36.36 -0.51 -6.03
N LYS A 624 -35.27 0.21 -5.78
CA LYS A 624 -34.58 1.03 -6.79
C LYS A 624 -34.11 0.22 -7.99
N LYS A 625 -33.57 -0.99 -7.76
CA LYS A 625 -33.18 -1.91 -8.84
C LYS A 625 -34.38 -2.41 -9.65
N GLN A 626 -35.50 -2.67 -8.98
CA GLN A 626 -36.74 -3.08 -9.65
C GLN A 626 -37.31 -1.97 -10.54
N ILE A 627 -37.41 -0.75 -10.03
CA ILE A 627 -37.86 0.42 -10.80
C ILE A 627 -36.91 0.72 -11.95
N ALA A 628 -35.60 0.64 -11.74
CA ALA A 628 -34.63 0.82 -12.81
C ALA A 628 -34.79 -0.21 -13.94
N ALA A 629 -35.08 -1.48 -13.61
CA ALA A 629 -35.38 -2.51 -14.60
C ALA A 629 -36.71 -2.27 -15.31
N GLU A 630 -37.76 -1.88 -14.58
CA GLU A 630 -39.10 -1.62 -15.11
C GLU A 630 -39.13 -0.46 -16.12
N TYR A 631 -38.40 0.62 -15.83
CA TYR A 631 -38.37 1.82 -16.68
C TYR A 631 -37.13 1.89 -17.60
N GLY A 632 -36.31 0.83 -17.66
CA GLY A 632 -35.10 0.78 -18.49
C GLY A 632 -34.05 1.84 -18.13
N ILE A 633 -34.02 2.31 -16.89
CA ILE A 633 -33.15 3.40 -16.44
C ILE A 633 -31.83 2.80 -15.93
N PRO A 634 -30.67 3.17 -16.49
CA PRO A 634 -29.39 2.69 -16.00
C PRO A 634 -29.11 3.27 -14.59
N LEU A 635 -28.83 2.39 -13.63
CA LEU A 635 -28.50 2.77 -12.23
C LEU A 635 -27.15 3.47 -12.10
N PHE A 636 -26.33 3.44 -13.15
CA PHE A 636 -25.02 4.04 -13.24
C PHE A 636 -25.03 5.10 -14.34
N VAL A 637 -24.45 6.25 -14.02
CA VAL A 637 -24.48 7.44 -14.87
C VAL A 637 -23.64 7.21 -16.12
N ARG A 638 -24.27 7.12 -17.30
CA ARG A 638 -23.56 7.14 -18.59
C ARG A 638 -22.98 8.54 -18.85
N LYS A 639 -21.79 8.61 -19.46
CA LYS A 639 -21.14 9.87 -19.89
C LYS A 639 -22.01 10.57 -20.95
N VAL A 640 -22.00 11.90 -20.98
CA VAL A 640 -22.75 12.69 -21.98
C VAL A 640 -21.95 12.72 -23.29
N VAL A 641 -22.58 12.37 -24.40
CA VAL A 641 -21.97 12.32 -25.76
C VAL A 641 -22.77 13.25 -26.70
N VAL A 642 -22.11 13.77 -27.74
CA VAL A 642 -22.61 14.80 -28.69
C VAL A 642 -23.90 14.36 -29.42
N SER A 643 -24.82 15.31 -29.63
CA SER A 643 -26.23 15.07 -30.02
C SER A 643 -26.47 14.57 -31.45
N GLU A 644 -25.48 14.57 -32.35
CA GLU A 644 -25.70 14.14 -33.75
C GLU A 644 -25.68 12.61 -33.95
N GLN A 645 -25.15 11.84 -32.99
CA GLN A 645 -25.12 10.37 -33.10
C GLN A 645 -26.41 9.69 -32.62
N ALA A 646 -27.36 10.44 -32.03
CA ALA A 646 -28.60 9.86 -31.49
C ALA A 646 -29.62 9.45 -32.57
N GLN A 647 -29.58 10.04 -33.77
CA GLN A 647 -30.53 9.74 -34.85
C GLN A 647 -30.13 8.56 -35.76
N ALA A 648 -28.90 8.06 -35.69
CA ALA A 648 -28.45 6.89 -36.45
C ALA A 648 -28.65 5.54 -35.73
N ILE A 649 -29.13 5.56 -34.47
CA ILE A 649 -29.15 4.38 -33.59
C ILE A 649 -30.48 3.59 -33.68
N SER A 650 -31.49 4.05 -34.44
CA SER A 650 -32.77 3.32 -34.52
C SER A 650 -32.83 2.19 -35.55
N GLU A 651 -31.84 1.99 -36.44
CA GLU A 651 -31.95 1.00 -37.53
C GLU A 651 -30.72 0.10 -37.79
N SER A 652 -29.77 -0.03 -36.86
CA SER A 652 -28.57 -0.87 -37.07
C SER A 652 -28.31 -1.82 -35.90
N SER A 653 -28.44 -3.13 -36.16
CA SER A 653 -28.10 -4.22 -35.24
C SER A 653 -26.58 -4.48 -35.22
N VAL A 654 -25.83 -3.62 -34.53
CA VAL A 654 -24.41 -3.82 -34.20
C VAL A 654 -24.24 -3.67 -32.68
N PRO A 655 -23.43 -4.50 -31.99
CA PRO A 655 -23.21 -4.36 -30.55
C PRO A 655 -22.49 -3.04 -30.25
N ALA A 656 -23.12 -2.20 -29.43
CA ALA A 656 -22.62 -0.89 -29.02
C ALA A 656 -21.55 -1.01 -27.91
N THR A 657 -20.34 -1.46 -28.25
CA THR A 657 -19.21 -1.56 -27.29
C THR A 657 -17.95 -0.79 -27.69
N SER A 658 -17.97 0.02 -28.75
CA SER A 658 -16.77 0.74 -29.24
C SER A 658 -16.78 2.27 -29.10
N PHE A 659 -17.56 2.87 -28.19
CA PHE A 659 -17.66 4.35 -28.10
C PHE A 659 -17.73 4.93 -26.66
N GLU A 660 -17.24 4.25 -25.61
CA GLU A 660 -17.35 4.76 -24.22
C GLU A 660 -16.26 5.78 -23.78
N GLU A 661 -15.33 6.16 -24.65
CA GLU A 661 -14.25 7.11 -24.30
C GLU A 661 -14.54 8.59 -24.63
N GLU A 662 -15.48 8.90 -25.52
CA GLU A 662 -15.79 10.29 -25.89
C GLU A 662 -16.98 10.84 -25.08
N GLY A 663 -16.76 11.28 -23.84
CA GLY A 663 -17.80 12.00 -23.10
C GLY A 663 -17.38 12.52 -21.73
N VAL A 664 -17.96 13.66 -21.32
CA VAL A 664 -17.74 14.25 -20.00
C VAL A 664 -18.78 13.71 -19.00
N SER A 665 -18.37 13.42 -17.77
CA SER A 665 -19.33 12.96 -16.75
C SER A 665 -20.34 14.07 -16.41
N PRO A 666 -21.64 13.77 -16.22
CA PRO A 666 -22.65 14.78 -15.86
C PRO A 666 -22.32 15.58 -14.60
N LEU A 667 -21.59 14.99 -13.66
CA LEU A 667 -21.12 15.68 -12.46
C LEU A 667 -20.02 16.70 -12.76
N GLN A 668 -19.05 16.35 -13.61
CA GLN A 668 -18.00 17.28 -14.05
C GLN A 668 -18.58 18.45 -14.84
N LEU A 669 -19.48 18.18 -15.80
CA LEU A 669 -20.14 19.23 -16.59
C LEU A 669 -20.94 20.19 -15.69
N ARG A 670 -21.75 19.64 -14.76
CA ARG A 670 -22.55 20.45 -13.84
C ARG A 670 -21.67 21.30 -12.91
N THR A 671 -20.57 20.74 -12.43
CA THR A 671 -19.64 21.44 -11.54
C THR A 671 -18.90 22.55 -12.27
N ALA A 672 -18.45 22.29 -13.50
CA ALA A 672 -17.82 23.28 -14.38
C ALA A 672 -18.78 24.44 -14.70
N ALA A 673 -20.00 24.15 -15.15
CA ALA A 673 -21.01 25.15 -15.46
C ALA A 673 -21.38 26.03 -14.24
N VAL A 674 -21.57 25.43 -13.06
CA VAL A 674 -21.87 26.18 -11.83
C VAL A 674 -20.70 27.05 -11.39
N ALA A 675 -19.46 26.57 -11.55
CA ALA A 675 -18.25 27.32 -11.21
C ALA A 675 -18.05 28.53 -12.14
N LEU A 676 -18.28 28.37 -13.45
CA LEU A 676 -18.26 29.46 -14.44
C LEU A 676 -19.35 30.51 -14.14
N LEU A 677 -20.59 30.08 -13.89
CA LEU A 677 -21.71 30.99 -13.61
C LEU A 677 -21.54 31.80 -12.32
N ARG A 678 -21.03 31.17 -11.24
CA ARG A 678 -20.92 31.81 -9.92
C ARG A 678 -19.64 32.59 -9.71
N HIS A 679 -18.54 32.14 -10.30
CA HIS A 679 -17.20 32.62 -9.97
C HIS A 679 -16.38 33.03 -11.19
N GLY A 680 -16.90 32.85 -12.41
CA GLY A 680 -16.23 33.16 -13.67
C GLY A 680 -15.46 34.48 -13.66
N PRO A 681 -16.07 35.64 -13.34
CA PRO A 681 -15.41 36.94 -13.39
C PRO A 681 -14.19 37.08 -12.45
N ARG A 682 -14.18 36.35 -11.33
CA ARG A 682 -13.13 36.42 -10.30
C ARG A 682 -12.13 35.25 -10.39
N MET A 683 -12.32 34.35 -11.35
CA MET A 683 -11.50 33.15 -11.54
C MET A 683 -10.24 33.47 -12.34
N PRO A 684 -9.07 32.89 -12.01
CA PRO A 684 -7.85 32.98 -12.83
C PRO A 684 -8.12 32.53 -14.27
N SER A 685 -7.51 33.20 -15.26
CA SER A 685 -7.75 32.96 -16.70
C SER A 685 -7.56 31.49 -17.07
N THR A 686 -6.44 30.90 -16.68
CA THR A 686 -6.13 29.48 -16.95
C THR A 686 -7.20 28.51 -16.45
N ARG A 687 -7.75 28.74 -15.25
CA ARG A 687 -8.81 27.89 -14.68
C ARG A 687 -10.18 28.16 -15.32
N ARG A 688 -10.42 29.39 -15.76
CA ARG A 688 -11.62 29.76 -16.51
C ARG A 688 -11.61 29.09 -17.87
N ASP A 689 -10.49 29.10 -18.57
CA ASP A 689 -10.31 28.52 -19.90
C ASP A 689 -10.49 26.99 -19.84
N GLU A 690 -9.86 26.32 -18.86
CA GLU A 690 -10.03 24.87 -18.63
C GLU A 690 -11.51 24.48 -18.39
N LEU A 691 -12.22 25.22 -17.54
CA LEU A 691 -13.63 24.93 -17.25
C LEU A 691 -14.56 25.29 -18.43
N THR A 692 -14.18 26.28 -19.23
CA THR A 692 -14.88 26.67 -20.46
C THR A 692 -14.70 25.59 -21.53
N GLU A 693 -13.50 25.03 -21.67
CA GLU A 693 -13.21 23.92 -22.58
C GLU A 693 -14.03 22.66 -22.23
N VAL A 694 -14.18 22.35 -20.93
CA VAL A 694 -15.04 21.24 -20.45
C VAL A 694 -16.52 21.46 -20.81
N HIS A 695 -16.96 22.71 -20.87
CA HIS A 695 -18.32 23.07 -21.29
C HIS A 695 -18.46 23.07 -22.83
N GLU A 696 -17.50 23.64 -23.56
CA GLU A 696 -17.51 23.73 -25.02
C GLU A 696 -17.39 22.37 -25.71
N ARG A 697 -16.68 21.40 -25.11
CA ARG A 697 -16.64 20.00 -25.60
C ARG A 697 -18.03 19.35 -25.78
N ILE A 698 -19.08 19.92 -25.21
CA ILE A 698 -20.46 19.41 -25.33
C ILE A 698 -21.39 20.34 -26.13
N PHE A 699 -21.11 21.65 -26.20
CA PHE A 699 -22.03 22.65 -26.77
C PHE A 699 -21.48 23.42 -27.99
N SER A 700 -20.21 23.22 -28.36
CA SER A 700 -19.59 23.83 -29.55
C SER A 700 -19.54 22.85 -30.72
N SER A 701 -20.71 22.52 -31.25
CA SER A 701 -20.94 21.92 -32.58
C SER A 701 -22.41 22.08 -32.91
#